data_AF-A0A2N6ADF9-F1
#
_entry.id   AF-A0A2N6ADF9-F1
#
_cell.length_a   1.000
_cell.length_b   1.000
_cell.length_c   1.000
_cell.angle_alpha   90.00
_cell.angle_beta   90.00
_cell.angle_gamma   90.00
#
_symmetry.space_group_name_H-M   'P 1'
#
loop_
_entity.id
_entity.type
_entity.pdbx_description
1 polymer ?
#
loop_
_entity_poly.entity_id
_entity_poly.type
_entity_poly.pdbx_seq_one_letter_code
_entity_poly.pdbx_strand_id
1 'polypeptide(L)'
;MTSKAQTTRHEDGEQSLLAQYTFTSAQRIFLSIIFLLLAVAAGLLYAYPMGATVGEIGFATDEAYIPLTFARNLIEHVAWSFHGTDMVVSGTAAPLQVLLLVLIGIFVSDGIVASMVVGILSFAAVVLLTFRLGILLFPKQQWLAAMAALLIVFAPRLAASTVGGDPALLFTALILASATAYFARRSVLFFLFAGLAFWVRPDAIIFFLAAILHLVYHHALVPARKVADPDAKPVTGKQTAIGGVVFLVIVAGYLLMNLIVGGTLLPNAVHAELAYYSGSFGTFLEEVLRFYTYSWTTLLLLFALNALITLAVLVSRRQGASLVLAAAYVLGTILVYALFHPVLRDHHLLLPTLPFLVLLGVWGLLNLTGLITWFSSSVFTRTLATVLVFVGVIIAVAMEVVEWEFHRTMHYQSVRYLLDRQANMGKWLAENTAPEARVATHAVGTAGYYGDRYLVDMKGTVTPEVVPLIGDLPALVKHIEAESVQYIAISRNEFEVVNVNPLVTSDRAKSGITEIFPYVPTRTHIMSQQASLLNLQATQLMKQDVDASIRLLKQSLVADPYSSRTNTLLGIALLQKQDSLTAETAFRNALELHPHYAPAMVPLGDLLTARKEYWEALRTLELAMKLNPESQVAQKSLDAASRAHRGDSLGGTITFSVTKTLPTLPRRSGQ
;
A
#
# COMPACT_ATOMS: atom_id res chain seq x y z
N MET A 1 18.07 38.20 70.30
CA MET A 1 19.17 38.40 69.32
C MET A 1 19.62 37.02 68.88
N THR A 2 19.01 36.43 67.84
CA THR A 2 19.46 36.47 66.42
C THR A 2 20.91 35.99 66.26
N SER A 3 21.31 35.13 65.32
CA SER A 3 20.70 34.39 64.21
C SER A 3 21.90 33.80 63.42
N LYS A 4 21.63 32.80 62.57
CA LYS A 4 22.49 32.30 61.47
C LYS A 4 23.69 31.43 61.81
N ALA A 5 23.44 30.13 61.86
CA ALA A 5 24.22 29.15 61.10
C ALA A 5 23.35 27.92 60.88
N GLN A 6 23.14 27.53 59.61
CA GLN A 6 22.57 26.27 59.08
C GLN A 6 21.37 26.48 58.14
N THR A 7 21.66 26.88 56.90
CA THR A 7 20.80 26.60 55.74
C THR A 7 21.63 26.62 54.46
N THR A 8 22.64 25.75 54.37
CA THR A 8 23.33 25.43 53.11
C THR A 8 23.89 24.02 53.19
N ARG A 9 23.07 23.02 52.87
CA ARG A 9 23.42 21.64 52.45
C ARG A 9 22.17 20.77 52.59
N HIS A 10 21.23 20.86 51.65
CA HIS A 10 20.25 19.77 51.46
C HIS A 10 19.54 19.76 50.09
N GLU A 11 20.03 20.48 49.06
CA GLU A 11 19.38 20.48 47.74
C GLU A 11 20.11 19.67 46.64
N ASP A 12 21.32 19.14 46.87
CA ASP A 12 22.10 18.45 45.82
C ASP A 12 22.05 16.91 45.88
N GLY A 13 21.14 16.32 46.66
CA GLY A 13 21.23 14.91 47.09
C GLY A 13 20.35 13.86 46.39
N GLU A 14 19.47 14.21 45.46
CA GLU A 14 18.56 13.24 44.81
C GLU A 14 18.74 13.20 43.28
N GLN A 15 19.98 12.95 42.84
CA GLN A 15 20.21 12.57 41.45
C GLN A 15 19.66 11.15 41.21
N SER A 16 18.55 11.10 40.49
CA SER A 16 17.88 9.93 39.90
C SER A 16 18.83 8.77 39.56
N LEU A 17 18.42 7.55 39.95
CA LEU A 17 19.06 6.25 39.70
C LEU A 17 19.28 5.90 38.20
N LEU A 18 18.84 6.73 37.25
CA LEU A 18 19.08 6.61 35.81
C LEU A 18 20.15 7.61 35.35
N ALA A 19 21.37 7.40 35.86
CA ALA A 19 22.52 8.31 35.81
C ALA A 19 22.74 9.04 34.47
N GLN A 20 23.25 10.27 34.59
CA GLN A 20 23.83 10.99 33.46
C GLN A 20 25.00 10.16 32.91
N TYR A 21 24.94 9.78 31.63
CA TYR A 21 25.96 8.96 31.00
C TYR A 21 26.27 9.49 29.59
N THR A 22 27.56 9.63 29.32
CA THR A 22 28.09 10.08 28.03
C THR A 22 29.09 9.05 27.52
N PHE A 23 28.89 8.59 26.29
CA PHE A 23 29.83 7.70 25.62
C PHE A 23 31.14 8.43 25.31
N THR A 24 32.27 7.72 25.49
CA THR A 24 33.57 8.13 24.96
C THR A 24 33.58 8.08 23.43
N SER A 25 34.54 8.76 22.79
CA SER A 25 34.68 8.72 21.33
C SER A 25 34.84 7.30 20.79
N ALA A 26 35.62 6.46 21.46
CA ALA A 26 35.80 5.05 21.09
C ALA A 26 34.49 4.26 21.19
N GLN A 27 33.71 4.45 22.27
CA GLN A 27 32.40 3.81 22.43
C GLN A 27 31.41 4.24 21.36
N ARG A 28 31.39 5.52 20.98
CA ARG A 28 30.52 6.02 19.90
C ARG A 28 30.85 5.39 18.55
N ILE A 29 32.13 5.24 18.24
CA ILE A 29 32.60 4.58 17.01
C ILE A 29 32.20 3.09 17.04
N PHE A 30 32.49 2.40 18.15
CA PHE A 30 32.16 1.00 18.33
C PHE A 30 30.65 0.72 18.18
N LEU A 31 29.81 1.49 18.88
CA LEU A 31 28.36 1.38 18.77
C LEU A 31 27.85 1.70 17.37
N SER A 32 28.44 2.70 16.70
CA SER A 32 28.09 3.01 15.30
C SER A 32 28.35 1.82 14.37
N ILE A 33 29.47 1.12 14.53
CA ILE A 33 29.80 -0.07 13.75
C ILE A 33 28.81 -1.20 14.06
N ILE A 34 28.53 -1.45 15.34
CA ILE A 34 27.55 -2.47 15.75
C ILE A 34 26.18 -2.19 15.12
N PHE A 35 25.69 -0.96 15.22
CA PHE A 35 24.38 -0.61 14.68
C PHE A 35 24.30 -0.75 13.16
N LEU A 36 25.37 -0.42 12.44
CA LEU A 36 25.46 -0.68 11.00
C LEU A 36 25.40 -2.18 10.70
N LEU A 37 26.19 -2.99 11.39
CA LEU A 37 26.21 -4.44 11.20
C LEU A 37 24.86 -5.08 11.51
N LEU A 38 24.21 -4.66 12.60
CA LEU A 38 22.89 -5.15 12.98
C LEU A 38 21.82 -4.78 11.94
N ALA A 39 21.84 -3.55 11.42
CA ALA A 39 20.89 -3.12 10.40
C ALA A 39 21.08 -3.88 9.08
N VAL A 40 22.33 -4.08 8.65
CA VAL A 40 22.64 -4.87 7.44
C VAL A 40 22.24 -6.33 7.65
N ALA A 41 22.54 -6.92 8.81
CA ALA A 41 22.14 -8.28 9.14
C ALA A 41 20.61 -8.44 9.12
N ALA A 42 19.86 -7.50 9.71
CA ALA A 42 18.40 -7.50 9.68
C ALA A 42 17.85 -7.49 8.25
N GLY A 43 18.41 -6.66 7.36
CA GLY A 43 18.02 -6.62 5.95
C GLY A 43 18.35 -7.92 5.20
N LEU A 44 19.53 -8.49 5.42
CA LEU A 44 19.93 -9.76 4.80
C LEU A 44 19.08 -10.95 5.29
N LEU A 45 18.64 -10.94 6.56
CA LEU A 45 17.73 -11.95 7.11
C LEU A 45 16.32 -11.92 6.49
N TYR A 46 15.94 -10.80 5.88
CA TYR A 46 14.73 -10.66 5.06
C TYR A 46 14.98 -11.00 3.59
N ALA A 47 16.13 -10.60 3.02
CA ALA A 47 16.42 -10.83 1.60
C ALA A 47 16.76 -12.29 1.28
N TYR A 48 17.66 -12.89 2.06
CA TYR A 48 18.27 -14.19 1.76
C TYR A 48 17.26 -15.36 1.67
N PRO A 49 16.32 -15.54 2.61
CA PRO A 49 15.39 -16.67 2.54
C PRO A 49 14.23 -16.45 1.58
N MET A 50 14.04 -15.23 1.05
CA MET A 50 12.86 -14.84 0.29
C MET A 50 12.67 -15.72 -0.94
N GLY A 51 13.69 -15.84 -1.79
CA GLY A 51 13.60 -16.64 -3.02
C GLY A 51 13.26 -18.11 -2.75
N ALA A 52 13.85 -18.71 -1.71
CA ALA A 52 13.55 -20.10 -1.33
C ALA A 52 12.13 -20.28 -0.75
N THR A 53 11.58 -19.26 -0.09
CA THR A 53 10.27 -19.33 0.57
C THR A 53 9.11 -18.97 -0.35
N VAL A 54 9.32 -17.96 -1.21
CA VAL A 54 8.33 -17.40 -2.13
C VAL A 54 8.38 -18.11 -3.49
N GLY A 55 9.56 -18.58 -3.91
CA GLY A 55 9.84 -19.14 -5.24
C GLY A 55 10.61 -18.17 -6.15
N GLU A 56 10.50 -16.88 -5.90
CA GLU A 56 11.18 -15.79 -6.60
C GLU A 56 11.35 -14.60 -5.65
N ILE A 57 12.28 -13.68 -5.95
CA ILE A 57 12.42 -12.41 -5.23
C ILE A 57 11.56 -11.33 -5.86
N GLY A 58 11.04 -10.40 -5.05
CA GLY A 58 10.22 -9.30 -5.53
C GLY A 58 9.76 -8.40 -4.39
N PHE A 59 8.86 -7.48 -4.71
CA PHE A 59 8.29 -6.51 -3.77
C PHE A 59 6.82 -6.79 -3.45
N ALA A 60 6.35 -6.21 -2.35
CA ALA A 60 4.98 -6.37 -1.86
C ALA A 60 4.01 -5.31 -2.44
N THR A 61 4.52 -4.31 -3.15
CA THR A 61 3.72 -3.20 -3.73
C THR A 61 4.06 -3.00 -5.21
N ASP A 62 3.09 -2.50 -5.97
CA ASP A 62 3.25 -2.24 -7.42
C ASP A 62 4.18 -1.04 -7.66
N GLU A 63 4.05 -0.02 -6.82
CA GLU A 63 4.79 1.25 -6.89
C GLU A 63 6.31 1.05 -6.81
N ALA A 64 6.76 0.01 -6.11
CA ALA A 64 8.18 -0.34 -5.97
C ALA A 64 8.85 -0.70 -7.33
N TYR A 65 8.08 -1.10 -8.33
CA TYR A 65 8.58 -1.46 -9.66
C TYR A 65 8.64 -0.27 -10.63
N ILE A 66 8.00 0.85 -10.31
CA ILE A 66 8.02 2.05 -11.16
C ILE A 66 9.43 2.63 -11.29
N PRO A 67 10.17 2.93 -10.18
CA PRO A 67 11.55 3.43 -10.29
C PRO A 67 12.49 2.46 -11.02
N LEU A 68 12.23 1.16 -10.93
CA LEU A 68 13.02 0.13 -11.62
C LEU A 68 12.83 0.18 -13.13
N THR A 69 11.60 0.39 -13.58
CA THR A 69 11.28 0.53 -15.00
C THR A 69 11.97 1.76 -15.60
N PHE A 70 11.91 2.91 -14.90
CA PHE A 70 12.66 4.10 -15.31
C PHE A 70 14.18 3.87 -15.30
N ALA A 71 14.71 3.19 -14.28
CA ALA A 71 16.14 2.90 -14.20
C ALA A 71 16.61 1.98 -15.34
N ARG A 72 15.84 0.94 -15.67
CA ARG A 72 16.10 0.05 -16.80
C ARG A 72 16.14 0.84 -18.11
N ASN A 73 15.13 1.64 -18.38
CA ASN A 73 15.06 2.41 -19.63
C ASN A 73 16.16 3.47 -19.73
N LEU A 74 16.59 4.06 -18.61
CA LEU A 74 17.72 4.98 -18.63
C LEU A 74 19.05 4.27 -18.93
N ILE A 75 19.22 3.03 -18.46
CA ILE A 75 20.41 2.19 -18.75
C ILE A 75 20.39 1.70 -20.21
N GLU A 76 19.25 1.17 -20.66
CA GLU A 76 19.13 0.47 -21.94
C GLU A 76 18.88 1.40 -23.13
N HIS A 77 18.15 2.50 -22.91
CA HIS A 77 17.68 3.40 -23.97
C HIS A 77 18.12 4.86 -23.80
N VAL A 78 18.78 5.21 -22.69
CA VAL A 78 19.17 6.60 -22.35
C VAL A 78 17.95 7.53 -22.38
N ALA A 79 16.79 7.00 -21.97
CA ALA A 79 15.52 7.70 -21.99
C ALA A 79 14.89 7.76 -20.60
N TRP A 80 14.42 8.95 -20.18
CA TRP A 80 13.60 9.12 -18.99
C TRP A 80 12.13 8.85 -19.34
N SER A 81 11.82 7.60 -19.66
CA SER A 81 10.51 7.17 -20.14
C SER A 81 10.07 5.87 -19.46
N PHE A 82 8.77 5.57 -19.49
CA PHE A 82 8.25 4.35 -18.87
C PHE A 82 8.34 3.13 -19.80
N HIS A 83 8.30 3.35 -21.11
CA HIS A 83 8.65 2.37 -22.13
C HIS A 83 9.61 2.97 -23.17
N GLY A 84 10.37 2.14 -23.89
CA GLY A 84 11.45 2.57 -24.78
C GLY A 84 11.00 3.44 -25.97
N THR A 85 9.70 3.46 -26.29
CA THR A 85 9.09 4.31 -27.34
C THR A 85 8.22 5.44 -26.79
N ASP A 86 8.08 5.55 -25.46
CA ASP A 86 7.27 6.59 -24.84
C ASP A 86 7.96 7.94 -24.93
N MET A 87 7.14 8.99 -24.88
CA MET A 87 7.64 10.31 -24.55
C MET A 87 8.21 10.32 -23.13
N VAL A 88 9.02 11.33 -22.84
CA VAL A 88 9.56 11.56 -21.50
C VAL A 88 8.40 11.90 -20.56
N VAL A 89 8.29 11.24 -19.40
CA VAL A 89 7.18 11.41 -18.45
C VAL A 89 7.67 11.54 -17.01
N SER A 90 7.04 12.42 -16.21
CA SER A 90 7.32 12.56 -14.78
C SER A 90 6.51 11.58 -13.94
N GLY A 91 6.68 10.29 -14.23
CA GLY A 91 5.88 9.21 -13.64
C GLY A 91 6.40 8.69 -12.30
N THR A 92 7.53 9.20 -11.80
CA THR A 92 8.09 8.82 -10.50
C THR A 92 8.18 10.03 -9.57
N ALA A 93 7.71 9.86 -8.34
CA ALA A 93 7.87 10.88 -7.30
C ALA A 93 9.31 10.97 -6.77
N ALA A 94 10.13 9.94 -6.99
CA ALA A 94 11.46 9.77 -6.43
C ALA A 94 12.60 9.71 -7.48
N PRO A 95 12.83 10.78 -8.28
CA PRO A 95 13.94 10.83 -9.24
C PRO A 95 15.31 10.44 -8.66
N LEU A 96 15.62 10.82 -7.42
CA LEU A 96 16.90 10.46 -6.80
C LEU A 96 17.05 8.95 -6.62
N GLN A 97 15.97 8.22 -6.35
CA GLN A 97 16.02 6.76 -6.26
C GLN A 97 16.34 6.14 -7.63
N VAL A 98 15.72 6.62 -8.71
CA VAL A 98 16.02 6.17 -10.08
C VAL A 98 17.50 6.37 -10.38
N LEU A 99 18.06 7.54 -10.09
CA LEU A 99 19.48 7.83 -10.31
C LEU A 99 20.40 6.90 -9.52
N LEU A 100 20.05 6.58 -8.26
CA LEU A 100 20.80 5.62 -7.45
C LEU A 100 20.70 4.20 -8.01
N LEU A 101 19.53 3.79 -8.47
CA LEU A 101 19.32 2.48 -9.11
C LEU A 101 20.13 2.37 -10.40
N VAL A 102 20.23 3.43 -11.20
CA VAL A 102 21.06 3.47 -12.41
C VAL A 102 22.54 3.33 -12.06
N LEU A 103 23.02 4.06 -11.06
CA LEU A 103 24.42 3.97 -10.61
C LEU A 103 24.80 2.57 -10.12
N ILE A 104 23.89 1.89 -9.41
CA ILE A 104 24.11 0.52 -8.93
C ILE A 104 23.91 -0.50 -10.06
N GLY A 105 22.94 -0.25 -10.95
CA GLY A 105 22.60 -1.09 -12.10
C GLY A 105 23.73 -1.24 -13.11
N ILE A 106 24.69 -0.31 -13.12
CA ILE A 106 25.95 -0.46 -13.88
C ILE A 106 26.77 -1.66 -13.40
N PHE A 107 26.67 -2.03 -12.12
CA PHE A 107 27.43 -3.12 -11.51
C PHE A 107 26.58 -4.37 -11.20
N VAL A 108 25.27 -4.19 -11.05
CA VAL A 108 24.31 -5.26 -10.71
C VAL A 108 23.28 -5.37 -11.82
N SER A 109 23.26 -6.50 -12.53
CA SER A 109 22.35 -6.72 -13.67
C SER A 109 20.89 -6.85 -13.27
N ASP A 110 20.61 -7.29 -12.04
CA ASP A 110 19.25 -7.48 -11.54
C ASP A 110 18.77 -6.23 -10.80
N GLY A 111 17.78 -5.55 -11.38
CA GLY A 111 17.20 -4.34 -10.82
C GLY A 111 16.55 -4.56 -9.44
N ILE A 112 15.91 -5.71 -9.22
CA ILE A 112 15.27 -6.03 -7.93
C ILE A 112 16.34 -6.10 -6.83
N VAL A 113 17.46 -6.79 -7.12
CA VAL A 113 18.59 -6.88 -6.20
C VAL A 113 19.20 -5.50 -5.95
N ALA A 114 19.39 -4.69 -7.00
CA ALA A 114 19.90 -3.33 -6.85
C ALA A 114 19.02 -2.47 -5.91
N SER A 115 17.70 -2.57 -6.03
CA SER A 115 16.76 -1.87 -5.14
C SER A 115 16.80 -2.38 -3.71
N MET A 116 16.91 -3.69 -3.49
CA MET A 116 17.10 -4.25 -2.15
C MET A 116 18.41 -3.76 -1.51
N VAL A 117 19.50 -3.61 -2.28
CA VAL A 117 20.75 -3.03 -1.79
C VAL A 117 20.56 -1.58 -1.35
N VAL A 118 19.86 -0.75 -2.14
CA VAL A 118 19.51 0.63 -1.75
C VAL A 118 18.71 0.64 -0.46
N GLY A 119 17.72 -0.24 -0.32
CA GLY A 119 16.91 -0.37 0.88
C GLY A 119 17.72 -0.74 2.13
N ILE A 120 18.60 -1.73 2.03
CA ILE A 120 19.50 -2.18 3.11
C ILE A 120 20.45 -1.06 3.55
N LEU A 121 21.08 -0.37 2.60
CA LEU A 121 21.98 0.74 2.89
C LEU A 121 21.23 1.92 3.52
N SER A 122 20.02 2.21 3.04
CA SER A 122 19.16 3.26 3.60
C SER A 122 18.72 2.93 5.02
N PHE A 123 18.35 1.68 5.31
CA PHE A 123 18.01 1.24 6.66
C PHE A 123 19.20 1.37 7.62
N ALA A 124 20.40 0.94 7.18
CA ALA A 124 21.62 1.11 7.96
C ALA A 124 21.92 2.60 8.26
N ALA A 125 21.68 3.48 7.29
CA ALA A 125 21.77 4.92 7.49
C ALA A 125 20.73 5.43 8.49
N VAL A 126 19.47 5.00 8.41
CA VAL A 126 18.39 5.37 9.35
C VAL A 126 18.77 5.01 10.79
N VAL A 127 19.26 3.80 11.05
CA VAL A 127 19.68 3.36 12.39
C VAL A 127 20.86 4.21 12.89
N LEU A 128 21.90 4.36 12.07
CA LEU A 128 23.10 5.12 12.45
C LEU A 128 22.77 6.59 12.72
N LEU A 129 21.97 7.22 11.86
CA LEU A 129 21.60 8.63 11.99
C LEU A 129 20.66 8.86 13.16
N THR A 130 19.77 7.91 13.49
CA THR A 130 18.98 7.97 14.72
C THR A 130 19.89 7.97 15.96
N PHE A 131 20.92 7.10 16.00
CA PHE A 131 21.89 7.10 17.09
C PHE A 131 22.64 8.44 17.20
N ARG A 132 23.15 8.96 16.06
CA ARG A 132 23.90 10.22 16.04
C ARG A 132 23.03 11.41 16.42
N LEU A 133 21.80 11.49 15.93
CA LEU A 133 20.84 12.50 16.32
C LEU A 133 20.50 12.41 17.81
N GLY A 134 20.28 11.20 18.32
CA GLY A 134 20.03 10.96 19.74
C GLY A 134 21.19 11.43 20.64
N ILE A 135 22.46 11.25 20.22
CA ILE A 135 23.62 11.77 20.96
C ILE A 135 23.56 13.31 21.10
N LEU A 136 23.10 14.00 20.06
CA LEU A 136 22.97 15.46 20.05
C LEU A 136 21.76 15.94 20.87
N LEU A 137 20.64 15.19 20.82
CA LEU A 137 19.41 15.52 21.54
C LEU A 137 19.47 15.19 23.04
N PHE A 138 20.23 14.18 23.42
CA PHE A 138 20.35 13.67 24.79
C PHE A 138 21.79 13.78 25.32
N PRO A 139 22.37 14.99 25.41
CA PRO A 139 23.78 15.16 25.74
C PRO A 139 24.16 14.60 27.11
N LYS A 140 23.21 14.56 28.06
CA LYS A 140 23.41 14.02 29.41
C LYS A 140 23.02 12.54 29.56
N GLN A 141 22.23 11.98 28.65
CA GLN A 141 21.70 10.61 28.73
C GLN A 141 21.89 9.89 27.40
N GLN A 142 23.14 9.74 26.95
CA GLN A 142 23.42 9.21 25.60
C GLN A 142 22.99 7.74 25.44
N TRP A 143 22.78 6.99 26.53
CA TRP A 143 22.20 5.66 26.48
C TRP A 143 20.79 5.64 25.84
N LEU A 144 20.02 6.74 25.93
CA LEU A 144 18.74 6.89 25.22
C LEU A 144 18.92 6.85 23.70
N ALA A 145 20.05 7.35 23.19
CA ALA A 145 20.36 7.30 21.78
C ALA A 145 20.61 5.85 21.31
N ALA A 146 21.33 5.07 22.12
CA ALA A 146 21.56 3.66 21.84
C ALA A 146 20.25 2.86 21.91
N MET A 147 19.39 3.15 22.89
CA MET A 147 18.06 2.56 23.00
C MET A 147 17.19 2.89 21.78
N ALA A 148 17.15 4.15 21.35
CA ALA A 148 16.41 4.56 20.16
C ALA A 148 16.89 3.81 18.90
N ALA A 149 18.20 3.67 18.72
CA ALA A 149 18.77 2.94 17.59
C ALA A 149 18.41 1.43 17.63
N LEU A 150 18.49 0.79 18.80
CA LEU A 150 18.08 -0.61 18.98
C LEU A 150 16.59 -0.81 18.66
N LEU A 151 15.73 0.08 19.17
CA LEU A 151 14.30 0.03 18.89
C LEU A 151 14.02 0.13 17.38
N ILE A 152 14.77 0.95 16.63
CA ILE A 152 14.64 1.04 15.18
C ILE A 152 15.10 -0.25 14.47
N VAL A 153 16.19 -0.88 14.92
CA VAL A 153 16.65 -2.16 14.34
C VAL A 153 15.57 -3.24 14.45
N PHE A 154 14.88 -3.29 15.59
CA PHE A 154 13.80 -4.25 15.87
C PHE A 154 12.41 -3.72 15.51
N ALA A 155 12.31 -2.64 14.71
CA ALA A 155 11.04 -2.14 14.22
C ALA A 155 10.57 -2.99 13.02
N PRO A 156 9.51 -3.80 13.15
CA PRO A 156 9.16 -4.80 12.12
C PRO A 156 8.83 -4.17 10.78
N ARG A 157 8.17 -3.01 10.82
CA ARG A 157 7.78 -2.27 9.62
C ARG A 157 8.96 -1.67 8.87
N LEU A 158 9.96 -1.15 9.59
CA LEU A 158 11.17 -0.62 8.96
C LEU A 158 12.04 -1.78 8.43
N ALA A 159 12.10 -2.89 9.17
CA ALA A 159 12.77 -4.11 8.72
C ALA A 159 12.14 -4.68 7.45
N ALA A 160 10.81 -4.82 7.40
CA ALA A 160 10.11 -5.29 6.19
C ALA A 160 10.30 -4.34 5.00
N SER A 161 10.31 -3.02 5.25
CA SER A 161 10.55 -2.01 4.19
C SER A 161 11.99 -2.06 3.65
N THR A 162 12.93 -2.69 4.36
CA THR A 162 14.34 -2.77 3.98
C THR A 162 14.55 -3.49 2.65
N VAL A 163 13.67 -4.44 2.32
CA VAL A 163 13.69 -5.18 1.05
C VAL A 163 12.46 -4.89 0.19
N GLY A 164 11.69 -3.84 0.53
CA GLY A 164 10.40 -3.54 -0.08
C GLY A 164 10.45 -2.72 -1.38
N GLY A 165 11.62 -2.19 -1.77
CA GLY A 165 11.81 -1.42 -2.99
C GLY A 165 11.26 0.02 -2.99
N ASP A 166 10.49 0.39 -1.97
CA ASP A 166 9.91 1.72 -1.79
C ASP A 166 10.94 2.79 -1.32
N PRO A 167 10.84 4.04 -1.79
CA PRO A 167 11.74 5.14 -1.39
C PRO A 167 11.70 5.57 0.08
N ALA A 168 10.75 5.12 0.92
CA ALA A 168 10.55 5.70 2.25
C ALA A 168 11.78 5.62 3.14
N LEU A 169 12.58 4.55 3.08
CA LEU A 169 13.80 4.44 3.90
C LEU A 169 14.90 5.40 3.43
N LEU A 170 15.08 5.57 2.12
CA LEU A 170 16.02 6.55 1.56
C LEU A 170 15.61 7.96 1.99
N PHE A 171 14.32 8.30 1.87
CA PHE A 171 13.77 9.56 2.34
C PHE A 171 14.00 9.76 3.85
N THR A 172 13.70 8.75 4.66
CA THR A 172 13.88 8.78 6.12
C THR A 172 15.34 9.03 6.49
N ALA A 173 16.29 8.38 5.79
CA ALA A 173 17.72 8.59 5.99
C ALA A 173 18.12 10.04 5.69
N LEU A 174 17.63 10.65 4.61
CA LEU A 174 17.91 12.05 4.25
C LEU A 174 17.32 13.04 5.26
N ILE A 175 16.09 12.82 5.72
CA ILE A 175 15.45 13.63 6.77
C ILE A 175 16.24 13.55 8.08
N LEU A 176 16.66 12.35 8.50
CA LEU A 176 17.51 12.18 9.69
C LEU A 176 18.91 12.77 9.52
N ALA A 177 19.50 12.70 8.32
CA ALA A 177 20.79 13.33 8.02
C ALA A 177 20.68 14.85 8.11
N SER A 178 19.58 15.42 7.60
CA SER A 178 19.27 16.85 7.73
C SER A 178 19.08 17.25 9.19
N ALA A 179 18.27 16.52 9.95
CA ALA A 179 18.07 16.76 11.39
C ALA A 179 19.39 16.67 12.18
N THR A 180 20.22 15.67 11.90
CA THR A 180 21.53 15.51 12.54
C THR A 180 22.45 16.69 12.21
N ALA A 181 22.48 17.13 10.95
CA ALA A 181 23.25 18.31 10.54
C ALA A 181 22.74 19.61 11.18
N TYR A 182 21.43 19.75 11.34
CA TYR A 182 20.78 20.88 12.01
C TYR A 182 21.26 21.02 13.46
N PHE A 183 21.14 19.95 14.26
CA PHE A 183 21.58 19.96 15.66
C PHE A 183 23.10 19.96 15.81
N ALA A 184 23.85 19.41 14.84
CA ALA A 184 25.31 19.50 14.79
C ALA A 184 25.82 20.88 14.32
N ARG A 185 24.93 21.86 14.09
CA ARG A 185 25.26 23.22 13.62
C ARG A 185 26.01 23.25 12.27
N ARG A 186 25.78 22.26 11.40
CA ARG A 186 26.34 22.17 10.04
C ARG A 186 25.31 22.64 9.01
N SER A 187 25.06 23.94 8.94
CA SER A 187 23.94 24.51 8.16
C SER A 187 23.94 24.11 6.68
N VAL A 188 25.09 24.15 5.99
CA VAL A 188 25.17 23.77 4.57
C VAL A 188 24.73 22.32 4.35
N LEU A 189 25.13 21.39 5.23
CA LEU A 189 24.71 19.99 5.15
C LEU A 189 23.23 19.81 5.50
N PHE A 190 22.69 20.58 6.45
CA PHE A 190 21.25 20.58 6.76
C PHE A 190 20.43 20.89 5.50
N PHE A 191 20.79 21.97 4.81
CA PHE A 191 20.11 22.40 3.59
C PHE A 191 20.34 21.45 2.41
N LEU A 192 21.55 20.89 2.26
CA LEU A 192 21.85 19.87 1.24
C LEU A 192 20.94 18.65 1.41
N PHE A 193 20.89 18.05 2.60
CA PHE A 193 20.08 16.86 2.83
C PHE A 193 18.58 17.15 2.79
N ALA A 194 18.14 18.33 3.24
CA ALA A 194 16.74 18.75 3.09
C ALA A 194 16.35 18.89 1.62
N GLY A 195 17.24 19.45 0.78
CA GLY A 195 17.01 19.55 -0.66
C GLY A 195 17.01 18.18 -1.35
N LEU A 196 17.94 17.29 -1.00
CA LEU A 196 17.98 15.92 -1.54
C LEU A 196 16.76 15.10 -1.11
N ALA A 197 16.25 15.28 0.11
CA ALA A 197 15.01 14.63 0.55
C ALA A 197 13.82 15.04 -0.36
N PHE A 198 13.78 16.29 -0.82
CA PHE A 198 12.77 16.80 -1.76
C PHE A 198 12.81 16.09 -3.12
N TRP A 199 13.99 15.62 -3.54
CA TRP A 199 14.17 14.80 -4.77
C TRP A 199 13.74 13.33 -4.61
N VAL A 200 13.41 12.91 -3.40
CA VAL A 200 12.81 11.59 -3.14
C VAL A 200 11.31 11.75 -2.96
N ARG A 201 10.88 12.71 -2.14
CA ARG A 201 9.45 13.02 -1.93
C ARG A 201 9.24 14.51 -1.63
N PRO A 202 8.24 15.16 -2.26
CA PRO A 202 7.99 16.60 -2.06
C PRO A 202 7.46 16.94 -0.66
N ASP A 203 6.93 15.95 0.08
CA ASP A 203 6.51 16.11 1.47
C ASP A 203 7.68 16.35 2.46
N ALA A 204 8.94 16.32 1.98
CA ALA A 204 10.10 16.83 2.73
C ALA A 204 9.90 18.25 3.26
N ILE A 205 9.06 19.05 2.59
CA ILE A 205 8.74 20.41 3.01
C ILE A 205 8.14 20.46 4.42
N ILE A 206 7.43 19.42 4.86
CA ILE A 206 6.85 19.33 6.20
C ILE A 206 7.97 19.35 7.26
N PHE A 207 9.05 18.61 7.03
CA PHE A 207 10.22 18.61 7.90
C PHE A 207 10.91 19.97 7.91
N PHE A 208 11.04 20.60 6.74
CA PHE A 208 11.65 21.92 6.64
C PHE A 208 10.86 22.99 7.41
N LEU A 209 9.52 22.96 7.31
CA LEU A 209 8.63 23.82 8.10
C LEU A 209 8.75 23.55 9.60
N ALA A 210 8.87 22.28 10.01
CA ALA A 210 9.12 21.91 11.41
C ALA A 210 10.48 22.47 11.90
N ALA A 211 11.52 22.48 11.05
CA ALA A 211 12.82 23.07 11.37
C ALA A 211 12.76 24.59 11.54
N ILE A 212 12.00 25.27 10.68
CA ILE A 212 11.73 26.71 10.82
C ILE A 212 10.98 26.99 12.13
N LEU A 213 9.92 26.23 12.42
CA LEU A 213 9.15 26.38 13.65
C LEU A 213 10.03 26.24 14.90
N HIS A 214 10.87 25.19 14.94
CA HIS A 214 11.82 24.99 16.02
C HIS A 214 12.83 26.16 16.12
N LEU A 215 13.35 26.64 14.98
CA LEU A 215 14.29 27.76 14.94
C LEU A 215 13.69 29.04 15.50
N VAL A 216 12.47 29.37 15.06
CA VAL A 216 11.72 30.57 15.50
C VAL A 216 11.41 30.46 16.98
N TYR A 217 10.89 29.32 17.45
CA TYR A 217 10.65 29.10 18.88
C TYR A 217 11.93 29.33 19.70
N HIS A 218 13.04 28.73 19.30
CA HIS A 218 14.28 28.79 20.05
C HIS A 218 14.94 30.18 20.03
N HIS A 219 14.84 30.95 18.93
CA HIS A 219 15.48 32.27 18.84
C HIS A 219 14.59 33.42 19.30
N ALA A 220 13.29 33.37 19.00
CA ALA A 220 12.37 34.48 19.30
C ALA A 220 11.70 34.36 20.67
N LEU A 221 11.47 33.13 21.16
CA LEU A 221 10.64 32.90 22.34
C LEU A 221 11.42 32.43 23.56
N VAL A 222 12.56 31.74 23.40
CA VAL A 222 13.40 31.29 24.52
C VAL A 222 14.43 32.36 24.91
N PRO A 223 14.43 32.85 26.16
CA PRO A 223 15.44 33.81 26.62
C PRO A 223 16.86 33.23 26.53
N ALA A 224 17.83 34.05 26.10
CA ALA A 224 19.22 33.63 25.88
C ALA A 224 19.86 32.90 27.09
N ARG A 225 19.49 33.27 28.33
CA ARG A 225 19.98 32.62 29.57
C ARG A 225 19.47 31.19 29.78
N LYS A 226 18.40 30.80 29.08
CA LYS A 226 17.77 29.46 29.16
C LYS A 226 18.09 28.60 27.92
N VAL A 227 18.92 29.11 27.01
CA VAL A 227 19.43 28.34 25.89
C VAL A 227 20.46 27.34 26.43
N ALA A 228 20.28 26.07 26.08
CA ALA A 228 21.25 25.03 26.41
C ALA A 228 22.53 25.29 25.61
N ASP A 229 23.62 25.56 26.33
CA ASP A 229 24.98 25.81 25.85
C ASP A 229 25.26 27.24 25.31
N PRO A 230 25.63 28.19 26.19
CA PRO A 230 26.09 29.52 25.78
C PRO A 230 27.46 29.54 25.09
N ASP A 231 28.25 28.45 25.16
CA ASP A 231 29.60 28.35 24.58
C ASP A 231 29.60 27.70 23.17
N ALA A 232 28.44 27.22 22.70
CA ALA A 232 28.31 26.66 21.37
C ALA A 232 28.53 27.73 20.28
N LYS A 233 29.46 27.47 19.34
CA LYS A 233 29.74 28.38 18.23
C LYS A 233 28.45 28.68 17.43
N PRO A 234 28.02 29.94 17.30
CA PRO A 234 26.82 30.29 16.56
C PRO A 234 27.01 30.02 15.07
N VAL A 235 25.94 29.56 14.41
CA VAL A 235 25.91 29.45 12.94
C VAL A 235 25.93 30.87 12.37
N THR A 236 26.89 31.16 11.50
CA THR A 236 27.02 32.50 10.92
C THR A 236 25.92 32.74 9.86
N GLY A 237 25.45 33.98 9.75
CA GLY A 237 24.48 34.36 8.71
C GLY A 237 24.96 34.02 7.29
N LYS A 238 26.27 34.10 7.03
CA LYS A 238 26.90 33.69 5.77
C LYS A 238 26.70 32.19 5.49
N GLN A 239 26.93 31.32 6.48
CA GLN A 239 26.74 29.88 6.31
C GLN A 239 25.26 29.52 6.08
N THR A 240 24.34 30.19 6.76
CA THR A 240 22.90 30.03 6.53
C THR A 240 22.50 30.50 5.14
N ALA A 241 23.03 31.63 4.66
CA ALA A 241 22.78 32.13 3.31
C ALA A 241 23.31 31.17 2.23
N ILE A 242 24.55 30.69 2.36
CA ILE A 242 25.13 29.69 1.44
C ILE A 242 24.28 28.43 1.42
N GLY A 243 23.92 27.91 2.60
CA GLY A 243 23.06 26.74 2.70
C GLY A 243 21.68 26.96 2.07
N GLY A 244 21.05 28.12 2.32
CA GLY A 244 19.78 28.48 1.70
C GLY A 244 19.86 28.52 0.17
N VAL A 245 20.93 29.06 -0.40
CA VAL A 245 21.17 29.03 -1.85
C VAL A 245 21.31 27.59 -2.35
N VAL A 246 22.07 26.74 -1.65
CA VAL A 246 22.21 25.31 -2.00
C VAL A 246 20.85 24.62 -2.02
N PHE A 247 20.01 24.83 -0.99
CA PHE A 247 18.66 24.27 -0.94
C PHE A 247 17.79 24.76 -2.11
N LEU A 248 17.79 26.07 -2.38
CA LEU A 248 17.01 26.66 -3.46
C LEU A 248 17.45 26.13 -4.83
N VAL A 249 18.74 25.97 -5.08
CA VAL A 249 19.26 25.39 -6.33
C VAL A 249 18.81 23.95 -6.50
N ILE A 250 18.90 23.13 -5.44
CA ILE A 250 18.47 21.72 -5.49
C ILE A 250 16.96 21.62 -5.73
N VAL A 251 16.15 22.38 -4.99
CA VAL A 251 14.69 22.40 -5.17
C VAL A 251 14.32 22.94 -6.55
N ALA A 252 14.94 24.02 -7.01
CA ALA A 252 14.72 24.54 -8.36
C ALA A 252 15.07 23.51 -9.43
N GLY A 253 16.14 22.73 -9.24
CA GLY A 253 16.49 21.62 -10.13
C GLY A 253 15.40 20.56 -10.21
N TYR A 254 14.80 20.19 -9.07
CA TYR A 254 13.66 19.25 -9.04
C TYR A 254 12.44 19.81 -9.77
N LEU A 255 12.06 21.05 -9.46
CA LEU A 255 10.91 21.70 -10.09
C LEU A 255 11.12 21.88 -11.60
N LEU A 256 12.34 22.26 -12.01
CA LEU A 256 12.70 22.43 -13.41
C LEU A 256 12.69 21.08 -14.16
N MET A 257 13.22 20.03 -13.54
CA MET A 257 13.16 18.69 -14.12
C MET A 257 11.71 18.28 -14.36
N ASN A 258 10.84 18.43 -13.36
CA ASN A 258 9.41 18.11 -13.51
C ASN A 258 8.71 18.98 -14.56
N LEU A 259 9.06 20.26 -14.64
CA LEU A 259 8.48 21.17 -15.64
C LEU A 259 8.90 20.79 -17.07
N ILE A 260 10.17 20.39 -17.26
CA ILE A 260 10.69 19.94 -18.56
C ILE A 260 10.09 18.59 -18.96
N VAL A 261 10.00 17.65 -18.01
CA VAL A 261 9.65 16.25 -18.25
C VAL A 261 8.14 16.02 -18.26
N GLY A 262 7.39 16.70 -17.39
CA GLY A 262 5.95 16.48 -17.18
C GLY A 262 5.08 17.72 -17.39
N GLY A 263 5.66 18.88 -17.72
CA GLY A 263 4.92 20.13 -17.92
C GLY A 263 4.36 20.78 -16.65
N THR A 264 4.61 20.19 -15.48
CA THR A 264 4.07 20.60 -14.17
C THR A 264 5.19 20.74 -13.14
N LEU A 265 4.95 21.47 -12.04
CA LEU A 265 5.98 21.70 -11.02
C LEU A 265 6.25 20.48 -10.12
N LEU A 266 5.24 19.61 -9.96
CA LEU A 266 5.34 18.37 -9.19
C LEU A 266 5.15 17.18 -10.14
N PRO A 267 5.69 15.99 -9.81
CA PRO A 267 5.52 14.80 -10.63
C PRO A 267 4.06 14.47 -10.87
N ASN A 268 3.77 13.84 -12.02
CA ASN A 268 2.42 13.41 -12.37
C ASN A 268 1.92 12.34 -11.41
N ALA A 269 2.81 11.47 -10.92
CA ALA A 269 2.54 10.52 -9.85
C ALA A 269 1.89 11.15 -8.61
N VAL A 270 2.38 12.33 -8.18
CA VAL A 270 1.86 13.02 -6.98
C VAL A 270 0.45 13.56 -7.25
N HIS A 271 0.21 14.11 -8.45
CA HIS A 271 -1.12 14.59 -8.83
C HIS A 271 -2.11 13.43 -8.96
N ALA A 272 -1.69 12.32 -9.54
CA ALA A 272 -2.47 11.09 -9.68
C ALA A 272 -2.88 10.54 -8.31
N GLU A 273 -1.94 10.40 -7.38
CA GLU A 273 -2.22 9.96 -6.01
C GLU A 273 -3.20 10.88 -5.30
N LEU A 274 -2.96 12.20 -5.32
CA LEU A 274 -3.84 13.18 -4.67
C LEU A 274 -5.25 13.16 -5.25
N ALA A 275 -5.39 12.99 -6.58
CA ALA A 275 -6.68 12.90 -7.23
C ALA A 275 -7.39 11.57 -6.92
N TYR A 276 -6.69 10.44 -7.04
CA TYR A 276 -7.24 9.09 -6.84
C TYR A 276 -7.64 8.83 -5.38
N TYR A 277 -6.89 9.39 -4.43
CA TYR A 277 -7.13 9.25 -2.99
C TYR A 277 -7.80 10.46 -2.35
N SER A 278 -8.31 11.41 -3.14
CA SER A 278 -9.18 12.48 -2.64
C SER A 278 -10.51 11.86 -2.16
N GLY A 279 -10.74 11.83 -0.85
CA GLY A 279 -11.84 11.04 -0.28
C GLY A 279 -12.21 11.39 1.17
N SER A 280 -13.14 10.62 1.75
CA SER A 280 -13.71 10.90 3.07
C SER A 280 -12.71 10.66 4.20
N PHE A 281 -12.54 11.67 5.05
CA PHE A 281 -11.78 11.64 6.30
C PHE A 281 -12.20 10.53 7.29
N GLY A 282 -13.30 9.82 7.02
CA GLY A 282 -13.94 8.87 7.93
C GLY A 282 -13.01 7.79 8.50
N THR A 283 -12.06 7.25 7.72
CA THR A 283 -11.14 6.20 8.19
C THR A 283 -9.72 6.70 8.49
N PHE A 284 -9.39 7.95 8.16
CA PHE A 284 -8.02 8.48 8.27
C PHE A 284 -7.44 8.30 9.68
N LEU A 285 -8.18 8.74 10.70
CA LEU A 285 -7.70 8.67 12.08
C LEU A 285 -7.55 7.22 12.56
N GLU A 286 -8.42 6.32 12.12
CA GLU A 286 -8.31 4.90 12.41
C GLU A 286 -7.04 4.31 11.80
N GLU A 287 -6.72 4.68 10.56
CA GLU A 287 -5.51 4.24 9.85
C GLU A 287 -4.24 4.81 10.50
N VAL A 288 -4.23 6.09 10.91
CA VAL A 288 -3.14 6.69 11.70
C VAL A 288 -2.95 5.96 13.02
N LEU A 289 -4.03 5.68 13.74
CA LEU A 289 -3.96 4.97 15.01
C LEU A 289 -3.43 3.55 14.80
N ARG A 290 -4.00 2.79 13.86
CA ARG A 290 -3.52 1.45 13.47
C ARG A 290 -2.06 1.48 13.02
N PHE A 291 -1.60 2.59 12.43
CA PHE A 291 -0.20 2.77 12.13
C PHE A 291 0.64 2.85 13.42
N TYR A 292 0.33 3.75 14.34
CA TYR A 292 1.16 3.94 15.54
C TYR A 292 0.95 2.91 16.66
N THR A 293 -0.13 2.12 16.63
CA THR A 293 -0.43 1.07 17.61
C THR A 293 -0.06 -0.34 17.13
N TYR A 294 0.81 -0.44 16.12
CA TYR A 294 1.29 -1.73 15.64
C TYR A 294 2.47 -2.22 16.47
N SER A 295 2.31 -3.38 17.13
CA SER A 295 3.40 -3.99 17.89
C SER A 295 3.84 -3.07 19.08
N TRP A 296 5.12 -3.04 19.46
CA TRP A 296 5.67 -2.29 20.59
C TRP A 296 5.60 -0.77 20.42
N THR A 297 5.31 -0.25 19.21
CA THR A 297 5.11 1.20 19.02
C THR A 297 3.91 1.73 19.78
N THR A 298 2.96 0.87 20.18
CA THR A 298 1.85 1.23 21.08
C THR A 298 2.34 1.76 22.42
N LEU A 299 3.31 1.07 23.03
CA LEU A 299 3.89 1.51 24.31
C LEU A 299 4.67 2.81 24.12
N LEU A 300 5.40 2.92 23.01
CA LEU A 300 6.08 4.16 22.67
C LEU A 300 5.11 5.32 22.46
N LEU A 301 3.94 5.09 21.87
CA LEU A 301 2.94 6.14 21.66
C LEU A 301 2.51 6.74 22.99
N LEU A 302 2.28 5.91 24.02
CA LEU A 302 1.97 6.38 25.37
C LEU A 302 3.10 7.25 25.94
N PHE A 303 4.36 6.83 25.76
CA PHE A 303 5.50 7.63 26.20
C PHE A 303 5.69 8.89 25.38
N ALA A 304 5.44 8.85 24.07
CA ALA A 304 5.49 10.00 23.19
C ALA A 304 4.41 11.03 23.56
N LEU A 305 3.22 10.60 23.96
CA LEU A 305 2.18 11.49 24.52
C LEU A 305 2.67 12.18 25.80
N ASN A 306 3.34 11.45 26.70
CA ASN A 306 3.97 12.04 27.89
C ASN A 306 5.07 13.06 27.52
N ALA A 307 5.86 12.76 26.48
CA ALA A 307 6.83 13.70 25.93
C ALA A 307 6.15 14.97 25.38
N LEU A 308 5.04 14.85 24.66
CA LEU A 308 4.29 16.01 24.14
C LEU A 308 3.77 16.89 25.27
N ILE A 309 3.23 16.30 26.34
CA ILE A 309 2.80 17.05 27.54
C ILE A 309 3.99 17.79 28.16
N THR A 310 5.11 17.11 28.33
CA THR A 310 6.33 17.72 28.88
C THR A 310 6.83 18.86 27.99
N LEU A 311 6.82 18.68 26.67
CA LEU A 311 7.19 19.71 25.70
C LEU A 311 6.25 20.91 25.77
N ALA A 312 4.94 20.71 25.89
CA ALA A 312 3.98 21.79 26.04
C ALA A 312 4.25 22.64 27.29
N VAL A 313 4.61 22.00 28.41
CA VAL A 313 5.02 22.70 29.64
C VAL A 313 6.32 23.48 29.44
N LEU A 314 7.33 22.90 28.80
CA LEU A 314 8.61 23.57 28.50
C LEU A 314 8.40 24.78 27.59
N VAL A 315 7.59 24.63 26.54
CA VAL A 315 7.20 25.68 25.60
C VAL A 315 6.47 26.82 26.30
N SER A 316 5.47 26.50 27.12
CA SER A 316 4.73 27.49 27.92
C SER A 316 5.63 28.26 28.89
N ARG A 317 6.66 27.59 29.42
CA ARG A 317 7.67 28.19 30.31
C ARG A 317 8.85 28.84 29.57
N ARG A 318 8.81 28.86 28.23
CA ARG A 318 9.86 29.40 27.33
C ARG A 318 11.24 28.83 27.67
N GLN A 319 11.33 27.51 27.75
CA GLN A 319 12.57 26.76 28.05
C GLN A 319 13.10 26.04 26.80
N GLY A 320 14.40 25.72 26.78
CA GLY A 320 14.99 24.93 25.69
C GLY A 320 14.30 23.58 25.53
N ALA A 321 13.74 23.32 24.34
CA ALA A 321 12.94 22.13 24.05
C ALA A 321 13.37 21.53 22.69
N SER A 322 14.49 20.81 22.71
CA SER A 322 15.14 20.26 21.49
C SER A 322 14.25 19.30 20.69
N LEU A 323 13.32 18.62 21.35
CA LEU A 323 12.38 17.70 20.70
C LEU A 323 11.14 18.36 20.08
N VAL A 324 11.01 19.70 20.14
CA VAL A 324 9.94 20.40 19.40
C VAL A 324 10.01 20.13 17.91
N LEU A 325 11.22 19.98 17.34
CA LEU A 325 11.38 19.60 15.93
C LEU A 325 10.73 18.24 15.63
N ALA A 326 11.01 17.23 16.45
CA ALA A 326 10.48 15.89 16.30
C ALA A 326 8.95 15.89 16.42
N ALA A 327 8.42 16.56 17.44
CA ALA A 327 6.98 16.69 17.64
C ALA A 327 6.28 17.43 16.47
N ALA A 328 6.85 18.55 16.02
CA ALA A 328 6.31 19.33 14.92
C ALA A 328 6.32 18.55 13.61
N TYR A 329 7.36 17.75 13.35
CA TYR A 329 7.42 16.92 12.16
C TYR A 329 6.38 15.79 12.18
N VAL A 330 6.27 15.04 13.29
CA VAL A 330 5.28 13.95 13.42
C VAL A 330 3.86 14.50 13.30
N LEU A 331 3.51 15.52 14.08
CA LEU A 331 2.16 16.11 14.07
C LEU A 331 1.86 16.84 12.75
N GLY A 332 2.85 17.54 12.19
CA GLY A 332 2.73 18.21 10.90
C GLY A 332 2.49 17.23 9.76
N THR A 333 3.13 16.06 9.79
CA THR A 333 2.93 15.00 8.79
C THR A 333 1.50 14.47 8.84
N ILE A 334 1.00 14.14 10.05
CA ILE A 334 -0.39 13.70 10.24
C ILE A 334 -1.37 14.78 9.78
N LEU A 335 -1.14 16.05 10.11
CA LEU A 335 -2.01 17.16 9.73
C LEU A 335 -2.03 17.40 8.22
N VAL A 336 -0.88 17.38 7.54
CA VAL A 336 -0.82 17.61 6.10
C VAL A 336 -1.51 16.47 5.35
N TYR A 337 -1.29 15.21 5.74
CA TYR A 337 -2.01 14.10 5.13
C TYR A 337 -3.51 14.13 5.44
N ALA A 338 -3.93 14.53 6.64
CA ALA A 338 -5.34 14.75 6.94
C ALA A 338 -6.01 15.76 6.00
N LEU A 339 -5.29 16.80 5.58
CA LEU A 339 -5.82 17.89 4.74
C LEU A 339 -5.77 17.59 3.24
N PHE A 340 -4.74 16.88 2.77
CA PHE A 340 -4.48 16.73 1.34
C PHE A 340 -4.58 15.28 0.84
N HIS A 341 -4.47 14.28 1.71
CA HIS A 341 -4.50 12.86 1.33
C HIS A 341 -5.11 11.99 2.46
N PRO A 342 -6.43 12.14 2.73
CA PRO A 342 -7.08 11.55 3.90
C PRO A 342 -7.30 10.03 3.83
N VAL A 343 -6.68 9.34 2.86
CA VAL A 343 -6.71 7.88 2.72
C VAL A 343 -5.27 7.36 2.85
N LEU A 344 -4.96 6.70 3.97
CA LEU A 344 -3.67 6.07 4.26
C LEU A 344 -3.76 4.55 4.04
N ARG A 345 -4.14 4.14 2.82
CA ARG A 345 -4.08 2.73 2.41
C ARG A 345 -2.64 2.21 2.39
N ASP A 346 -1.69 3.12 2.19
CA ASP A 346 -0.28 2.82 2.11
C ASP A 346 0.49 3.30 3.34
N HIS A 347 0.77 2.37 4.24
CA HIS A 347 1.47 2.65 5.50
C HIS A 347 2.87 3.25 5.33
N HIS A 348 3.46 3.20 4.13
CA HIS A 348 4.79 3.72 3.86
C HIS A 348 4.87 5.26 3.97
N LEU A 349 3.73 5.97 3.84
CA LEU A 349 3.69 7.44 3.95
C LEU A 349 4.09 7.95 5.35
N LEU A 350 3.74 7.21 6.41
CA LEU A 350 4.03 7.57 7.80
C LEU A 350 5.35 6.97 8.33
N LEU A 351 5.98 6.02 7.62
CA LEU A 351 7.26 5.43 8.02
C LEU A 351 8.35 6.46 8.41
N PRO A 352 8.51 7.59 7.69
CA PRO A 352 9.55 8.57 8.02
C PRO A 352 9.38 9.25 9.38
N THR A 353 8.19 9.17 9.97
CA THR A 353 7.90 9.73 11.29
C THR A 353 8.35 8.82 12.44
N LEU A 354 8.54 7.51 12.20
CA LEU A 354 8.83 6.53 13.24
C LEU A 354 10.12 6.85 14.03
N PRO A 355 11.27 7.19 13.42
CA PRO A 355 12.46 7.57 14.19
C PRO A 355 12.23 8.75 15.14
N PHE A 356 11.44 9.73 14.72
CA PHE A 356 11.11 10.89 15.54
C PHE A 356 10.13 10.55 16.67
N LEU A 357 9.17 9.66 16.41
CA LEU A 357 8.31 9.08 17.44
C LEU A 357 9.12 8.28 18.46
N VAL A 358 10.09 7.47 18.01
CA VAL A 358 10.99 6.71 18.90
C VAL A 358 11.78 7.66 19.79
N LEU A 359 12.36 8.72 19.24
CA LEU A 359 13.08 9.74 20.01
C LEU A 359 12.17 10.44 21.05
N LEU A 360 10.93 10.75 20.69
CA LEU A 360 9.93 11.27 21.63
C LEU A 360 9.59 10.24 22.72
N GLY A 361 9.37 8.99 22.33
CA GLY A 361 8.99 7.90 23.22
C GLY A 361 10.07 7.59 24.26
N VAL A 362 11.33 7.43 23.84
CA VAL A 362 12.44 7.16 24.78
C VAL A 362 12.67 8.32 25.75
N TRP A 363 12.46 9.56 25.32
CA TRP A 363 12.57 10.72 26.20
C TRP A 363 11.36 10.85 27.14
N GLY A 364 10.17 10.57 26.63
CA GLY A 364 8.94 10.52 27.44
C GLY A 364 8.97 9.44 28.51
N LEU A 365 9.60 8.30 28.21
CA LEU A 365 9.88 7.23 29.17
C LEU A 365 10.75 7.74 30.33
N LEU A 366 11.82 8.48 30.05
CA LEU A 366 12.68 9.07 31.08
C LEU A 366 11.89 10.04 31.97
N ASN A 367 11.06 10.89 31.38
CA ASN A 367 10.27 11.89 32.11
C ASN A 367 9.12 11.30 32.93
N LEU A 368 8.74 10.05 32.65
CA LEU A 368 7.68 9.35 33.38
C LEU A 368 8.05 9.14 34.86
N THR A 369 9.36 9.06 35.16
CA THR A 369 9.88 9.07 36.53
C THR A 369 9.42 10.31 37.31
N GLY A 370 9.36 11.48 36.68
CA GLY A 370 8.85 12.72 37.27
C GLY A 370 7.35 12.64 37.56
N LEU A 371 6.55 12.04 36.68
CA LEU A 371 5.12 11.83 36.93
C LEU A 371 4.89 10.89 38.13
N ILE A 372 5.66 9.79 38.21
CA ILE A 372 5.59 8.84 39.33
C ILE A 372 5.91 9.54 40.65
N THR A 373 6.84 10.50 40.65
CA THR A 373 7.18 11.27 41.87
C THR A 373 6.02 12.12 42.41
N TRP A 374 5.04 12.45 41.57
CA TRP A 374 3.84 13.18 41.96
C TRP A 374 2.84 12.32 42.75
N PHE A 375 2.79 11.01 42.46
CA PHE A 375 1.88 10.06 43.10
C PHE A 375 2.48 9.37 44.33
N SER A 376 3.79 9.29 44.45
CA SER A 376 4.45 8.71 45.63
C SER A 376 5.74 9.42 45.98
N SER A 377 5.94 9.67 47.27
CA SER A 377 7.19 10.18 47.85
C SER A 377 8.22 9.09 48.16
N SER A 378 7.82 7.81 48.19
CA SER A 378 8.70 6.70 48.55
C SER A 378 9.68 6.36 47.44
N VAL A 379 10.98 6.47 47.71
CA VAL A 379 12.07 6.08 46.80
C VAL A 379 11.89 4.65 46.32
N PHE A 380 11.50 3.73 47.20
CA PHE A 380 11.26 2.33 46.82
C PHE A 380 10.17 2.21 45.74
N THR A 381 9.01 2.85 45.93
CA THR A 381 7.92 2.78 44.96
C THR A 381 8.27 3.46 43.63
N ARG A 382 9.05 4.54 43.66
CA ARG A 382 9.53 5.24 42.46
C ARG A 382 10.49 4.35 41.67
N THR A 383 11.45 3.74 42.35
CA THR A 383 12.42 2.82 41.75
C THR A 383 11.70 1.60 41.18
N LEU A 384 10.78 1.00 41.95
CA LEU A 384 10.00 -0.15 41.50
C LEU A 384 9.16 0.16 40.26
N ALA A 385 8.40 1.27 40.26
CA ALA A 385 7.60 1.69 39.11
C ALA A 385 8.48 1.95 37.88
N THR A 386 9.62 2.61 38.06
CA THR A 386 10.58 2.85 36.97
C THR A 386 11.09 1.53 36.40
N VAL A 387 11.57 0.61 37.25
CA VAL A 387 12.05 -0.71 36.82
C VAL A 387 10.95 -1.47 36.07
N LEU A 388 9.71 -1.47 36.57
CA LEU A 388 8.60 -2.15 35.90
C LEU A 388 8.32 -1.58 34.51
N VAL A 389 8.42 -0.27 34.31
CA VAL A 389 8.23 0.33 32.97
C VAL A 389 9.36 -0.09 32.02
N PHE A 390 10.62 -0.07 32.47
CA PHE A 390 11.74 -0.55 31.65
C PHE A 390 11.63 -2.04 31.32
N VAL A 391 11.24 -2.86 32.30
CA VAL A 391 10.97 -4.28 32.09
C VAL A 391 9.84 -4.46 31.07
N GLY A 392 8.77 -3.67 31.15
CA GLY A 392 7.69 -3.68 30.15
C GLY A 392 8.17 -3.35 28.73
N VAL A 393 9.06 -2.37 28.57
CA VAL A 393 9.68 -2.06 27.27
C VAL A 393 10.55 -3.22 26.77
N ILE A 394 11.38 -3.79 27.64
CA ILE A 394 12.24 -4.93 27.29
C ILE A 394 11.39 -6.13 26.87
N ILE A 395 10.32 -6.44 27.61
CA ILE A 395 9.40 -7.52 27.28
C ILE A 395 8.73 -7.25 25.92
N ALA A 396 8.26 -6.04 25.67
CA ALA A 396 7.63 -5.70 24.39
C ALA A 396 8.58 -5.86 23.20
N VAL A 397 9.84 -5.45 23.35
CA VAL A 397 10.88 -5.67 22.33
C VAL A 397 11.23 -7.15 22.20
N ALA A 398 11.29 -7.89 23.31
CA ALA A 398 11.59 -9.33 23.29
C ALA A 398 10.47 -10.13 22.60
N MET A 399 9.20 -9.79 22.87
CA MET A 399 8.05 -10.34 22.15
C MET A 399 8.17 -10.10 20.66
N GLU A 400 8.65 -8.93 20.25
CA GLU A 400 8.86 -8.62 18.84
C GLU A 400 9.95 -9.48 18.19
N VAL A 401 11.06 -9.70 18.89
CA VAL A 401 12.12 -10.59 18.41
C VAL A 401 11.58 -12.02 18.26
N VAL A 402 10.66 -12.45 19.13
CA VAL A 402 9.98 -13.75 19.03
C VAL A 402 9.01 -13.79 17.83
N GLU A 403 8.27 -12.72 17.58
CA GLU A 403 7.31 -12.60 16.46
C GLU A 403 7.95 -12.19 15.13
N TRP A 404 9.26 -11.95 15.10
CA TRP A 404 9.98 -11.56 13.89
C TRP A 404 9.71 -12.48 12.69
N GLU A 405 9.70 -13.80 12.93
CA GLU A 405 9.42 -14.79 11.89
C GLU A 405 8.01 -14.65 11.32
N PHE A 406 7.03 -14.33 12.17
CA PHE A 406 5.66 -14.09 11.77
C PHE A 406 5.57 -12.85 10.87
N HIS A 407 6.20 -11.74 11.26
CA HIS A 407 6.24 -10.52 10.43
C HIS A 407 6.93 -10.74 9.09
N ARG A 408 8.05 -11.46 9.09
CA ARG A 408 8.76 -11.85 7.87
C ARG A 408 7.89 -12.72 6.96
N THR A 409 7.18 -13.69 7.54
CA THR A 409 6.25 -14.55 6.82
C THR A 409 5.11 -13.75 6.20
N MET A 410 4.54 -12.78 6.93
CA MET A 410 3.48 -11.90 6.41
C MET A 410 3.98 -11.02 5.25
N HIS A 411 5.22 -10.51 5.34
CA HIS A 411 5.86 -9.81 4.23
C HIS A 411 6.01 -10.73 3.01
N TYR A 412 6.54 -11.95 3.17
CA TYR A 412 6.66 -12.92 2.08
C TYR A 412 5.33 -13.31 1.46
N GLN A 413 4.27 -13.43 2.27
CA GLN A 413 2.93 -13.67 1.76
C GLN A 413 2.42 -12.50 0.91
N SER A 414 2.77 -11.27 1.26
CA SER A 414 2.44 -10.07 0.49
C SER A 414 3.23 -10.00 -0.82
N VAL A 415 4.53 -10.32 -0.79
CA VAL A 415 5.36 -10.45 -2.01
C VAL A 415 4.79 -11.53 -2.93
N ARG A 416 4.55 -12.75 -2.41
CA ARG A 416 3.93 -13.84 -3.18
C ARG A 416 2.56 -13.43 -3.72
N TYR A 417 1.77 -12.71 -2.92
CA TYR A 417 0.46 -12.26 -3.33
C TYR A 417 0.54 -11.40 -4.60
N LEU A 418 1.47 -10.44 -4.63
CA LEU A 418 1.68 -9.56 -5.77
C LEU A 418 2.26 -10.32 -6.97
N LEU A 419 3.26 -11.18 -6.75
CA LEU A 419 3.91 -11.96 -7.79
C LEU A 419 2.93 -12.92 -8.49
N ASP A 420 2.16 -13.70 -7.73
CA ASP A 420 1.19 -14.67 -8.24
C ASP A 420 0.11 -14.03 -9.14
N ARG A 421 -0.10 -12.72 -8.99
CA ARG A 421 -1.19 -11.95 -9.62
C ARG A 421 -0.64 -10.98 -10.65
N GLN A 422 -0.16 -9.83 -10.20
CA GLN A 422 0.16 -8.70 -11.08
C GLN A 422 1.48 -8.91 -11.82
N ALA A 423 2.50 -9.52 -11.19
CA ALA A 423 3.73 -9.84 -11.91
C ALA A 423 3.49 -10.91 -12.99
N ASN A 424 2.74 -11.98 -12.67
CA ASN A 424 2.34 -12.99 -13.64
C ASN A 424 1.50 -12.42 -14.79
N MET A 425 0.65 -11.42 -14.51
CA MET A 425 -0.06 -10.67 -15.53
C MET A 425 0.90 -9.96 -16.48
N GLY A 426 1.92 -9.27 -15.94
CA GLY A 426 3.00 -8.67 -16.73
C GLY A 426 3.76 -9.70 -17.57
N LYS A 427 4.21 -10.80 -16.95
CA LYS A 427 4.92 -11.90 -17.65
C LYS A 427 4.08 -12.48 -18.79
N TRP A 428 2.79 -12.71 -18.55
CA TRP A 428 1.88 -13.20 -19.59
C TRP A 428 1.78 -12.23 -20.77
N LEU A 429 1.68 -10.92 -20.50
CA LEU A 429 1.66 -9.90 -21.56
C LEU A 429 2.94 -9.95 -22.39
N ALA A 430 4.11 -10.06 -21.75
CA ALA A 430 5.39 -10.18 -22.46
C ALA A 430 5.45 -11.41 -23.38
N GLU A 431 4.90 -12.54 -22.94
CA GLU A 431 4.95 -13.82 -23.66
C GLU A 431 3.87 -13.98 -24.75
N ASN A 432 2.71 -13.34 -24.60
CA ASN A 432 1.51 -13.64 -25.39
C ASN A 432 0.98 -12.47 -26.22
N THR A 433 1.62 -11.31 -26.17
CA THR A 433 1.23 -10.13 -26.96
C THR A 433 2.38 -9.63 -27.82
N ALA A 434 2.08 -8.92 -28.91
CA ALA A 434 3.10 -8.29 -29.75
C ALA A 434 3.84 -7.18 -28.97
N PRO A 435 5.14 -6.93 -29.21
CA PRO A 435 5.90 -5.87 -28.53
C PRO A 435 5.26 -4.48 -28.60
N GLU A 436 4.60 -4.17 -29.70
CA GLU A 436 3.87 -2.92 -29.96
C GLU A 436 2.44 -2.89 -29.37
N ALA A 437 2.02 -3.97 -28.71
CA ALA A 437 0.69 -4.05 -28.13
C ALA A 437 0.51 -2.98 -27.04
N ARG A 438 -0.66 -2.34 -27.06
CA ARG A 438 -1.06 -1.32 -26.08
C ARG A 438 -1.99 -1.94 -25.05
N VAL A 439 -1.65 -1.76 -23.77
CA VAL A 439 -2.36 -2.40 -22.65
C VAL A 439 -2.86 -1.33 -21.68
N ALA A 440 -4.16 -1.30 -21.41
CA ALA A 440 -4.70 -0.50 -20.31
C ALA A 440 -4.59 -1.26 -18.99
N THR A 441 -4.02 -0.64 -17.96
CA THR A 441 -3.87 -1.25 -16.64
C THR A 441 -3.86 -0.21 -15.52
N HIS A 442 -4.18 -0.67 -14.32
CA HIS A 442 -4.09 0.08 -13.07
C HIS A 442 -2.83 -0.28 -12.25
N ALA A 443 -2.12 -1.34 -12.65
CA ALA A 443 -0.94 -1.89 -11.97
C ALA A 443 0.29 -1.72 -12.88
N VAL A 444 0.63 -0.46 -13.14
CA VAL A 444 1.65 -0.09 -14.14
C VAL A 444 3.06 -0.49 -13.73
N GLY A 445 3.37 -0.58 -12.44
CA GLY A 445 4.71 -0.92 -11.98
C GLY A 445 5.11 -2.33 -12.40
N THR A 446 4.35 -3.33 -11.98
CA THR A 446 4.59 -4.74 -12.29
C THR A 446 4.34 -5.06 -13.77
N ALA A 447 3.29 -4.48 -14.38
CA ALA A 447 3.02 -4.66 -15.80
C ALA A 447 4.12 -4.03 -16.67
N GLY A 448 4.67 -2.88 -16.28
CA GLY A 448 5.76 -2.21 -17.02
C GLY A 448 7.08 -2.96 -16.87
N TYR A 449 7.41 -3.36 -15.64
CA TYR A 449 8.66 -4.07 -15.35
C TYR A 449 8.70 -5.45 -15.99
N TYR A 450 7.65 -6.27 -15.84
CA TYR A 450 7.64 -7.64 -16.39
C TYR A 450 7.07 -7.74 -17.81
N GLY A 451 6.16 -6.85 -18.20
CA GLY A 451 5.44 -6.92 -19.47
C GLY A 451 6.14 -6.22 -20.62
N ASP A 452 6.86 -5.13 -20.35
CA ASP A 452 7.56 -4.32 -21.36
C ASP A 452 6.70 -4.05 -22.61
N ARG A 453 5.53 -3.46 -22.37
CA ARG A 453 4.56 -3.03 -23.39
C ARG A 453 4.22 -1.56 -23.18
N TYR A 454 3.64 -0.94 -24.20
CA TYR A 454 3.06 0.39 -24.04
C TYR A 454 1.85 0.31 -23.10
N LEU A 455 1.90 1.06 -22.00
CA LEU A 455 0.85 1.04 -20.98
C LEU A 455 0.03 2.32 -20.98
N VAL A 456 -1.29 2.16 -21.02
CA VAL A 456 -2.26 3.22 -20.73
C VAL A 456 -2.63 3.09 -19.26
N ASP A 457 -2.09 4.00 -18.44
CA ASP A 457 -2.25 3.99 -17.00
C ASP A 457 -3.62 4.52 -16.57
N MET A 458 -4.45 3.64 -16.06
CA MET A 458 -5.81 3.96 -15.62
C MET A 458 -5.85 4.78 -14.31
N LYS A 459 -4.72 4.98 -13.63
CA LYS A 459 -4.58 5.84 -12.45
C LYS A 459 -3.88 7.18 -12.77
N GLY A 460 -3.22 7.29 -13.92
CA GLY A 460 -2.58 8.52 -14.39
C GLY A 460 -1.20 8.84 -13.82
N THR A 461 -0.54 7.88 -13.17
CA THR A 461 0.85 8.00 -12.69
C THR A 461 1.82 8.18 -13.86
N VAL A 462 1.71 7.35 -14.90
CA VAL A 462 2.56 7.41 -16.11
C VAL A 462 1.83 7.89 -17.36
N THR A 463 0.51 8.10 -17.29
CA THR A 463 -0.31 8.69 -18.37
C THR A 463 -1.00 9.96 -17.85
N PRO A 464 -0.35 11.14 -17.92
CA PRO A 464 -0.80 12.37 -17.26
C PRO A 464 -2.18 12.84 -17.72
N GLU A 465 -2.55 12.52 -18.96
CA GLU A 465 -3.84 12.81 -19.57
C GLU A 465 -5.01 12.15 -18.82
N VAL A 466 -4.74 11.10 -18.03
CA VAL A 466 -5.74 10.39 -17.22
C VAL A 466 -6.04 11.10 -15.90
N VAL A 467 -5.12 11.89 -15.35
CA VAL A 467 -5.33 12.61 -14.07
C VAL A 467 -6.63 13.44 -14.05
N PRO A 468 -6.95 14.28 -15.06
CA PRO A 468 -8.21 15.03 -15.08
C PRO A 468 -9.45 14.13 -15.30
N LEU A 469 -9.28 12.87 -15.66
CA LEU A 469 -10.36 11.90 -15.91
C LEU A 469 -10.66 11.05 -14.66
N ILE A 470 -9.89 11.18 -13.59
CA ILE A 470 -10.11 10.43 -12.34
C ILE A 470 -11.48 10.80 -11.76
N GLY A 471 -12.30 9.78 -11.52
CA GLY A 471 -13.70 9.94 -11.09
C GLY A 471 -14.70 10.07 -12.24
N ASP A 472 -14.26 10.25 -13.48
CA ASP A 472 -15.09 10.26 -14.70
C ASP A 472 -14.77 9.03 -15.56
N LEU A 473 -15.37 7.90 -15.21
CA LEU A 473 -15.16 6.64 -15.92
C LEU A 473 -15.52 6.71 -17.41
N PRO A 474 -16.65 7.31 -17.85
CA PRO A 474 -16.93 7.51 -19.28
C PRO A 474 -15.82 8.23 -20.03
N ALA A 475 -15.24 9.28 -19.44
CA ALA A 475 -14.14 10.01 -20.07
C ALA A 475 -12.86 9.16 -20.14
N LEU A 476 -12.56 8.38 -19.09
CA LEU A 476 -11.45 7.43 -19.08
C LEU A 476 -11.60 6.35 -20.17
N VAL A 477 -12.79 5.76 -20.32
CA VAL A 477 -13.05 4.75 -21.36
C VAL A 477 -12.85 5.34 -22.76
N LYS A 478 -13.32 6.57 -22.99
CA LYS A 478 -13.10 7.27 -24.27
C LYS A 478 -11.61 7.51 -24.55
N HIS A 479 -10.81 7.80 -23.52
CA HIS A 479 -9.36 7.93 -23.65
C HIS A 479 -8.70 6.58 -23.99
N ILE A 480 -9.10 5.49 -23.32
CA ILE A 480 -8.65 4.12 -23.63
C ILE A 480 -8.95 3.74 -25.10
N GLU A 481 -10.13 4.11 -25.60
CA GLU A 481 -10.51 3.91 -27.01
C GLU A 481 -9.62 4.71 -27.97
N ALA A 482 -9.35 5.98 -27.64
CA ALA A 482 -8.50 6.85 -28.46
C ALA A 482 -7.06 6.34 -28.54
N GLU A 483 -6.56 5.74 -27.46
CA GLU A 483 -5.22 5.15 -27.40
C GLU A 483 -5.08 3.81 -28.14
N SER A 484 -6.13 3.32 -28.83
CA SER A 484 -6.07 2.08 -29.61
C SER A 484 -5.62 0.87 -28.78
N VAL A 485 -6.09 0.78 -27.54
CA VAL A 485 -5.78 -0.30 -26.61
C VAL A 485 -6.24 -1.65 -27.18
N GLN A 486 -5.39 -2.66 -27.07
CA GLN A 486 -5.66 -4.02 -27.53
C GLN A 486 -5.99 -4.97 -26.39
N TYR A 487 -5.49 -4.68 -25.18
CA TYR A 487 -5.68 -5.52 -24.00
C TYR A 487 -6.00 -4.68 -22.76
N ILE A 488 -6.86 -5.20 -21.88
CA ILE A 488 -7.08 -4.63 -20.55
C ILE A 488 -6.59 -5.64 -19.52
N ALA A 489 -5.67 -5.22 -18.64
CA ALA A 489 -5.04 -6.06 -17.63
C ALA A 489 -5.30 -5.46 -16.24
N ILE A 490 -6.20 -6.05 -15.45
CA ILE A 490 -6.74 -5.41 -14.24
C ILE A 490 -6.96 -6.39 -13.08
N SER A 491 -7.00 -5.83 -11.87
CA SER A 491 -7.48 -6.52 -10.67
C SER A 491 -8.97 -6.22 -10.56
N ARG A 492 -9.79 -7.26 -10.44
CA ARG A 492 -11.26 -7.17 -10.44
C ARG A 492 -11.82 -6.25 -9.35
N ASN A 493 -11.11 -6.10 -8.24
CA ASN A 493 -11.48 -5.22 -7.13
C ASN A 493 -11.19 -3.74 -7.40
N GLU A 494 -10.34 -3.42 -8.38
CA GLU A 494 -10.01 -2.04 -8.77
C GLU A 494 -10.87 -1.61 -9.95
N PHE A 495 -10.91 -2.44 -11.00
CA PHE A 495 -11.76 -2.24 -12.16
C PHE A 495 -12.45 -3.56 -12.52
N GLU A 496 -13.73 -3.51 -12.86
CA GLU A 496 -14.50 -4.68 -13.26
C GLU A 496 -14.85 -4.58 -14.74
N VAL A 497 -14.29 -5.47 -15.57
CA VAL A 497 -14.65 -5.60 -16.98
C VAL A 497 -15.72 -6.67 -17.14
N VAL A 498 -16.74 -6.35 -17.93
CA VAL A 498 -17.85 -7.22 -18.28
C VAL A 498 -18.05 -7.28 -19.79
N ASN A 499 -18.96 -8.17 -20.22
CA ASN A 499 -19.39 -8.37 -21.60
C ASN A 499 -18.34 -8.96 -22.58
N VAL A 500 -17.14 -9.26 -22.08
CA VAL A 500 -16.11 -10.02 -22.79
C VAL A 500 -15.51 -11.10 -21.88
N ASN A 501 -15.08 -12.20 -22.47
CA ASN A 501 -14.41 -13.27 -21.73
C ASN A 501 -12.93 -12.91 -21.49
N PRO A 502 -12.39 -13.16 -20.28
CA PRO A 502 -10.96 -12.99 -20.04
C PRO A 502 -10.16 -14.05 -20.83
N LEU A 503 -8.99 -13.66 -21.34
CA LEU A 503 -7.97 -14.56 -21.87
C LEU A 503 -7.31 -15.34 -20.74
N VAL A 504 -7.09 -14.66 -19.61
CA VAL A 504 -6.47 -15.21 -18.41
C VAL A 504 -7.23 -14.72 -17.20
N THR A 505 -7.47 -15.63 -16.25
CA THR A 505 -7.94 -15.31 -14.90
C THR A 505 -6.97 -15.94 -13.92
N SER A 506 -6.44 -15.16 -12.97
CA SER A 506 -5.65 -15.72 -11.88
C SER A 506 -6.48 -16.69 -11.02
N ASP A 507 -5.82 -17.41 -10.10
CA ASP A 507 -6.48 -18.38 -9.21
C ASP A 507 -7.76 -17.82 -8.56
N ARG A 508 -8.92 -18.37 -8.98
CA ARG A 508 -10.26 -17.94 -8.53
C ARG A 508 -10.54 -18.31 -7.08
N ALA A 509 -9.76 -19.23 -6.49
CA ALA A 509 -9.90 -19.62 -5.10
C ALA A 509 -9.26 -18.61 -4.14
N LYS A 510 -8.39 -17.72 -4.63
CA LYS A 510 -7.70 -16.71 -3.83
C LYS A 510 -8.34 -15.32 -4.04
N SER A 511 -8.23 -14.45 -3.02
CA SER A 511 -8.71 -13.06 -3.10
C SER A 511 -7.87 -12.21 -4.08
N GLY A 512 -8.42 -11.11 -4.60
CA GLY A 512 -7.71 -10.24 -5.56
C GLY A 512 -7.48 -10.92 -6.90
N ILE A 513 -8.57 -11.22 -7.60
CA ILE A 513 -8.51 -11.86 -8.91
C ILE A 513 -7.99 -10.85 -9.93
N THR A 514 -6.95 -11.22 -10.68
CA THR A 514 -6.44 -10.46 -11.83
C THR A 514 -6.87 -11.12 -13.12
N GLU A 515 -7.22 -10.30 -14.11
CA GLU A 515 -7.78 -10.73 -15.37
C GLU A 515 -7.18 -9.93 -16.52
N ILE A 516 -6.93 -10.62 -17.63
CA ILE A 516 -6.52 -10.01 -18.89
C ILE A 516 -7.61 -10.25 -19.91
N PHE A 517 -8.09 -9.18 -20.53
CA PHE A 517 -9.15 -9.19 -21.52
C PHE A 517 -8.61 -8.72 -22.88
N PRO A 518 -9.11 -9.27 -24.00
CA PRO A 518 -8.96 -8.58 -25.26
C PRO A 518 -9.87 -7.35 -25.24
N TYR A 519 -9.39 -6.23 -25.76
CA TYR A 519 -10.21 -5.05 -25.96
C TYR A 519 -10.99 -5.21 -27.27
N VAL A 520 -12.31 -5.32 -27.17
CA VAL A 520 -13.22 -5.42 -28.31
C VAL A 520 -14.08 -4.17 -28.34
N PRO A 521 -13.84 -3.24 -29.29
CA PRO A 521 -14.63 -2.03 -29.41
C PRO A 521 -16.12 -2.37 -29.45
N THR A 522 -16.94 -1.66 -28.67
CA THR A 522 -18.41 -1.86 -28.47
C THR A 522 -18.85 -3.02 -27.57
N ARG A 523 -17.99 -4.00 -27.26
CA ARG A 523 -18.34 -5.11 -26.36
C ARG A 523 -17.68 -5.00 -25.00
N THR A 524 -16.40 -4.64 -24.95
CA THR A 524 -15.70 -4.49 -23.68
C THR A 524 -16.31 -3.33 -22.91
N HIS A 525 -16.86 -3.62 -21.72
CA HIS A 525 -17.46 -2.61 -20.87
C HIS A 525 -16.78 -2.60 -19.50
N ILE A 526 -16.26 -1.45 -19.08
CA ILE A 526 -15.72 -1.26 -17.73
C ILE A 526 -16.87 -0.74 -16.86
N MET A 527 -17.24 -1.50 -15.83
CA MET A 527 -18.35 -1.14 -14.97
C MET A 527 -18.06 0.08 -14.11
N SER A 528 -19.09 0.88 -13.84
CA SER A 528 -18.98 1.95 -12.84
C SER A 528 -18.65 1.41 -11.45
N GLN A 529 -17.80 2.12 -10.69
CA GLN A 529 -17.43 1.73 -9.33
C GLN A 529 -18.65 1.56 -8.42
N GLN A 530 -19.67 2.41 -8.61
CA GLN A 530 -20.94 2.30 -7.89
C GLN A 530 -21.65 0.97 -8.20
N ALA A 531 -21.78 0.60 -9.47
CA ALA A 531 -22.40 -0.66 -9.87
C ALA A 531 -21.61 -1.89 -9.38
N SER A 532 -20.28 -1.86 -9.47
CA SER A 532 -19.42 -2.93 -8.93
C SER A 532 -19.56 -3.09 -7.41
N LEU A 533 -19.63 -2.00 -6.65
CA LEU A 533 -19.87 -2.05 -5.20
C LEU A 533 -21.25 -2.61 -4.87
N LEU A 534 -22.29 -2.18 -5.60
CA LEU A 534 -23.65 -2.70 -5.43
C LEU A 534 -23.73 -4.21 -5.75
N ASN A 535 -23.01 -4.67 -6.78
CA ASN A 535 -22.91 -6.10 -7.12
C ASN A 535 -22.24 -6.91 -6.00
N LEU A 536 -21.16 -6.39 -5.41
CA LEU A 536 -20.46 -7.03 -4.31
C LEU A 536 -21.37 -7.16 -3.08
N GLN A 537 -22.01 -6.06 -2.67
CA GLN A 537 -22.94 -6.03 -1.54
C GLN A 537 -24.13 -6.96 -1.77
N ALA A 538 -24.70 -6.95 -2.97
CA ALA A 538 -25.80 -7.83 -3.33
C ALA A 538 -25.42 -9.31 -3.25
N THR A 539 -24.20 -9.66 -3.70
CA THR A 539 -23.70 -11.04 -3.66
C THR A 539 -23.54 -11.54 -2.22
N GLN A 540 -23.09 -10.68 -1.30
CA GLN A 540 -22.99 -11.00 0.13
C GLN A 540 -24.37 -11.24 0.76
N LEU A 541 -25.35 -10.40 0.40
CA LEU A 541 -26.71 -10.50 0.92
C LEU A 541 -27.52 -11.63 0.29
N MET A 542 -27.13 -12.15 -0.88
CA MET A 542 -27.91 -13.15 -1.62
C MET A 542 -28.23 -14.41 -0.79
N LYS A 543 -27.37 -14.78 0.18
CA LYS A 543 -27.65 -15.93 1.08
C LYS A 543 -28.46 -15.56 2.33
N GLN A 544 -28.54 -14.29 2.70
CA GLN A 544 -29.11 -13.81 3.97
C GLN A 544 -30.46 -13.12 3.76
N ASP A 545 -30.54 -12.24 2.77
CA ASP A 545 -31.71 -11.46 2.38
C ASP A 545 -31.73 -11.30 0.85
N VAL A 546 -32.42 -12.22 0.19
CA VAL A 546 -32.57 -12.25 -1.27
C VAL A 546 -33.31 -10.99 -1.77
N ASP A 547 -34.26 -10.46 -0.99
CA ASP A 547 -35.00 -9.26 -1.37
C ASP A 547 -34.12 -8.01 -1.36
N ALA A 548 -33.25 -7.87 -0.35
CA ALA A 548 -32.24 -6.81 -0.34
C ALA A 548 -31.24 -6.95 -1.48
N SER A 549 -30.78 -8.17 -1.77
CA SER A 549 -29.90 -8.46 -2.92
C SER A 549 -30.52 -8.01 -4.24
N ILE A 550 -31.78 -8.38 -4.50
CA ILE A 550 -32.52 -7.96 -5.71
C ILE A 550 -32.62 -6.44 -5.80
N ARG A 551 -32.91 -5.73 -4.69
CA ARG A 551 -32.98 -4.26 -4.69
C ARG A 551 -31.64 -3.63 -5.08
N LEU A 552 -30.54 -4.12 -4.50
CA LEU A 552 -29.20 -3.61 -4.82
C LEU A 552 -28.80 -3.92 -6.27
N LEU A 553 -29.13 -5.08 -6.81
CA LEU A 553 -28.85 -5.43 -8.21
C LEU A 553 -29.66 -4.59 -9.19
N LYS A 554 -30.92 -4.25 -8.85
CA LYS A 554 -31.70 -3.29 -9.63
C LYS A 554 -31.10 -1.89 -9.58
N GLN A 555 -30.61 -1.45 -8.41
CA GLN A 555 -29.88 -0.18 -8.30
C GLN A 555 -28.57 -0.20 -9.10
N SER A 556 -27.88 -1.35 -9.13
CA SER A 556 -26.68 -1.56 -9.94
C SER A 556 -26.97 -1.39 -11.43
N LEU A 557 -28.07 -1.97 -11.94
CA LEU A 557 -28.51 -1.80 -13.33
C LEU A 557 -28.99 -0.37 -13.66
N VAL A 558 -29.48 0.37 -12.66
CA VAL A 558 -29.80 1.81 -12.84
C VAL A 558 -28.52 2.63 -12.93
N ALA A 559 -27.50 2.31 -12.13
CA ALA A 559 -26.20 2.97 -12.17
C ALA A 559 -25.41 2.61 -13.44
N ASP A 560 -25.52 1.36 -13.90
CA ASP A 560 -24.85 0.85 -15.08
C ASP A 560 -25.68 -0.27 -15.75
N PRO A 561 -26.43 0.04 -16.83
CA PRO A 561 -27.32 -0.92 -17.46
C PRO A 561 -26.59 -1.96 -18.33
N TYR A 562 -25.32 -1.77 -18.64
CA TYR A 562 -24.56 -2.56 -19.61
C TYR A 562 -23.72 -3.66 -18.96
N SER A 563 -24.29 -4.42 -18.01
CA SER A 563 -23.57 -5.50 -17.34
C SER A 563 -24.24 -6.87 -17.47
N SER A 564 -23.61 -7.77 -18.23
CA SER A 564 -24.02 -9.18 -18.29
C SER A 564 -23.94 -9.85 -16.91
N ARG A 565 -22.95 -9.46 -16.10
CA ARG A 565 -22.77 -9.98 -14.74
C ARG A 565 -23.89 -9.52 -13.80
N THR A 566 -24.24 -8.24 -13.78
CA THR A 566 -25.33 -7.75 -12.92
C THR A 566 -26.66 -8.43 -13.28
N ASN A 567 -26.94 -8.56 -14.58
CA ASN A 567 -28.14 -9.28 -15.05
C ASN A 567 -28.14 -10.76 -14.63
N THR A 568 -26.99 -11.43 -14.67
CA THR A 568 -26.86 -12.82 -14.20
C THR A 568 -27.05 -12.94 -12.69
N LEU A 569 -26.43 -12.06 -11.90
CA LEU A 569 -26.61 -12.03 -10.45
C LEU A 569 -28.09 -11.76 -10.09
N LEU A 570 -28.75 -10.87 -10.82
CA LEU A 570 -30.17 -10.58 -10.65
C LEU A 570 -31.03 -11.81 -10.97
N GLY A 571 -30.74 -12.51 -12.07
CA GLY A 571 -31.42 -13.76 -12.42
C GLY A 571 -31.28 -14.83 -11.35
N ILE A 572 -30.07 -15.00 -10.79
CA ILE A 572 -29.80 -15.96 -9.70
C ILE A 572 -30.61 -15.60 -8.45
N ALA A 573 -30.61 -14.33 -8.04
CA ALA A 573 -31.36 -13.87 -6.88
C ALA A 573 -32.88 -14.06 -7.09
N LEU A 574 -33.40 -13.78 -8.28
CA LEU A 574 -34.81 -13.99 -8.62
C LEU A 574 -35.20 -15.47 -8.62
N LEU A 575 -34.33 -16.37 -9.10
CA LEU A 575 -34.55 -17.82 -8.98
C LEU A 575 -34.64 -18.27 -7.52
N GLN A 576 -33.79 -17.75 -6.64
CA GLN A 576 -33.87 -18.04 -5.21
C GLN A 576 -35.17 -17.56 -4.58
N LYS A 577 -35.75 -16.48 -5.12
CA LYS A 577 -37.07 -15.97 -4.75
C LYS A 577 -38.23 -16.70 -5.44
N GLN A 578 -37.95 -17.75 -6.23
CA GLN A 578 -38.94 -18.50 -7.01
C GLN A 578 -39.65 -17.66 -8.11
N ASP A 579 -39.11 -16.49 -8.47
CA ASP A 579 -39.59 -15.69 -9.61
C ASP A 579 -38.86 -16.12 -10.89
N SER A 580 -39.23 -17.30 -11.38
CA SER A 580 -38.62 -17.92 -12.56
C SER A 580 -38.81 -17.11 -13.84
N LEU A 581 -39.91 -16.35 -13.99
CA LEU A 581 -40.20 -15.61 -15.23
C LEU A 581 -39.30 -14.39 -15.36
N THR A 582 -39.19 -13.60 -14.29
CA THR A 582 -38.30 -12.44 -14.28
C THR A 582 -36.83 -12.88 -14.31
N ALA A 583 -36.50 -14.01 -13.67
CA ALA A 583 -35.15 -14.57 -13.73
C ALA A 583 -34.70 -14.93 -15.15
N GLU A 584 -35.57 -15.58 -15.93
CA GLU A 584 -35.28 -15.89 -17.33
C GLU A 584 -34.99 -14.63 -18.14
N THR A 585 -35.82 -13.60 -17.97
CA THR A 585 -35.64 -12.30 -18.63
C THR A 585 -34.26 -11.72 -18.29
N ALA A 586 -33.87 -11.76 -17.02
CA ALA A 586 -32.55 -11.29 -16.60
C ALA A 586 -31.40 -12.10 -17.23
N PHE A 587 -31.50 -13.44 -17.31
CA PHE A 587 -30.48 -14.25 -17.99
C PHE A 587 -30.41 -13.97 -19.49
N ARG A 588 -31.56 -13.79 -20.16
CA ARG A 588 -31.61 -13.43 -21.58
C ARG A 588 -30.98 -12.06 -21.83
N ASN A 589 -31.29 -11.06 -21.01
CA ASN A 589 -30.63 -9.75 -21.07
C ASN A 589 -29.10 -9.86 -20.89
N ALA A 590 -28.64 -10.73 -19.98
CA ALA A 590 -27.20 -10.97 -19.83
C ALA A 590 -26.56 -11.57 -21.10
N LEU A 591 -27.27 -12.46 -21.79
CA LEU A 591 -26.81 -13.09 -23.03
C LEU A 591 -26.96 -12.19 -24.25
N GLU A 592 -27.86 -11.20 -24.22
CA GLU A 592 -27.91 -10.14 -25.23
C GLU A 592 -26.64 -9.27 -25.18
N LEU A 593 -26.21 -8.88 -23.98
CA LEU A 593 -24.97 -8.13 -23.76
C LEU A 593 -23.72 -8.97 -24.02
N HIS A 594 -23.75 -10.25 -23.63
CA HIS A 594 -22.64 -11.18 -23.78
C HIS A 594 -23.12 -12.54 -24.29
N PRO A 595 -23.23 -12.73 -25.62
CA PRO A 595 -23.76 -13.96 -26.22
C PRO A 595 -23.03 -15.24 -25.83
N HIS A 596 -21.76 -15.16 -25.47
CA HIS A 596 -20.94 -16.29 -25.02
C HIS A 596 -20.65 -16.29 -23.51
N TYR A 597 -21.62 -15.91 -22.68
CA TYR A 597 -21.45 -15.82 -21.22
C TYR A 597 -21.93 -17.08 -20.50
N ALA A 598 -21.04 -18.06 -20.38
CA ALA A 598 -21.33 -19.33 -19.71
C ALA A 598 -21.98 -19.17 -18.30
N PRO A 599 -21.59 -18.18 -17.45
CA PRO A 599 -22.23 -17.96 -16.16
C PRO A 599 -23.75 -17.68 -16.21
N ALA A 600 -24.28 -17.11 -17.30
CA ALA A 600 -25.72 -16.94 -17.51
C ALA A 600 -26.37 -18.17 -18.16
N MET A 601 -25.64 -18.87 -19.05
CA MET A 601 -26.16 -20.02 -19.79
C MET A 601 -26.50 -21.20 -18.90
N VAL A 602 -25.66 -21.49 -17.90
CA VAL A 602 -25.89 -22.63 -16.99
C VAL A 602 -27.20 -22.51 -16.21
N PRO A 603 -27.44 -21.43 -15.43
CA PRO A 603 -28.69 -21.29 -14.71
C PRO A 603 -29.91 -21.11 -15.62
N LEU A 604 -29.76 -20.52 -16.81
CA LEU A 604 -30.84 -20.49 -17.81
C LEU A 604 -31.18 -21.89 -18.32
N GLY A 605 -30.18 -22.71 -18.64
CA GLY A 605 -30.39 -24.09 -19.08
C GLY A 605 -31.04 -24.97 -18.00
N ASP A 606 -30.64 -24.79 -16.73
CA ASP A 606 -31.29 -25.47 -15.60
C ASP A 606 -32.76 -25.05 -15.46
N LEU A 607 -33.05 -23.75 -15.61
CA LEU A 607 -34.41 -23.21 -15.57
C LEU A 607 -35.29 -23.77 -16.69
N LEU A 608 -34.78 -23.78 -17.93
CA LEU A 608 -35.47 -24.33 -19.10
C LEU A 608 -35.72 -25.83 -18.94
N THR A 609 -34.75 -26.56 -18.39
CA THR A 609 -34.90 -27.99 -18.07
C THR A 609 -36.04 -28.22 -17.08
N ALA A 610 -36.12 -27.41 -16.03
CA ALA A 610 -37.21 -27.49 -15.04
C ALA A 610 -38.59 -27.21 -15.65
N ARG A 611 -38.66 -26.36 -16.68
CA ARG A 611 -39.86 -26.08 -17.47
C ARG A 611 -40.15 -27.05 -18.59
N LYS A 612 -39.33 -28.10 -18.74
CA LYS A 612 -39.40 -29.11 -19.81
C LYS A 612 -39.13 -28.57 -21.22
N GLU A 613 -38.50 -27.41 -21.33
CA GLU A 613 -38.07 -26.81 -22.60
C GLU A 613 -36.72 -27.40 -23.04
N TYR A 614 -36.69 -28.74 -23.19
CA TYR A 614 -35.46 -29.52 -23.24
C TYR A 614 -34.54 -29.18 -24.42
N TRP A 615 -35.10 -28.86 -25.58
CA TRP A 615 -34.31 -28.55 -26.78
C TRP A 615 -33.46 -27.29 -26.60
N GLU A 616 -34.06 -26.21 -26.07
CA GLU A 616 -33.34 -24.96 -25.81
C GLU A 616 -32.37 -25.12 -24.63
N ALA A 617 -32.78 -25.87 -23.59
CA ALA A 617 -31.93 -26.18 -22.46
C ALA A 617 -30.63 -26.91 -22.89
N LEU A 618 -30.76 -27.98 -23.67
CA LEU A 618 -29.63 -28.77 -24.16
C LEU A 618 -28.71 -27.92 -25.03
N ARG A 619 -29.25 -27.18 -26.01
CA ARG A 619 -28.45 -26.29 -26.87
C ARG A 619 -27.67 -25.25 -26.06
N THR A 620 -28.31 -24.65 -25.06
CA THR A 620 -27.71 -23.62 -24.21
C THR A 620 -26.59 -24.21 -23.33
N LEU A 621 -26.82 -25.38 -22.74
CA LEU A 621 -25.86 -26.07 -21.88
C LEU A 621 -24.69 -26.68 -22.68
N GLU A 622 -24.92 -27.18 -23.89
CA GLU A 622 -23.88 -27.61 -24.81
C GLU A 622 -22.96 -26.46 -25.20
N LEU A 623 -23.52 -25.27 -25.47
CA LEU A 623 -22.71 -24.08 -25.74
C LEU A 623 -21.92 -23.65 -24.50
N ALA A 624 -22.54 -23.68 -23.31
CA ALA A 624 -21.84 -23.40 -22.05
C ALA A 624 -20.65 -24.35 -21.81
N MET A 625 -20.84 -25.64 -22.09
CA MET A 625 -19.78 -26.66 -22.03
C MET A 625 -18.70 -26.45 -23.08
N LYS A 626 -19.07 -26.02 -24.29
CA LYS A 626 -18.08 -25.70 -25.33
C LYS A 626 -17.22 -24.49 -24.95
N LEU A 627 -17.82 -23.48 -24.30
CA LEU A 627 -17.13 -22.27 -23.84
C LEU A 627 -16.26 -22.51 -22.60
N ASN A 628 -16.64 -23.47 -21.75
CA ASN A 628 -15.83 -23.88 -20.61
C ASN A 628 -15.88 -25.40 -20.42
N PRO A 629 -15.03 -26.15 -21.15
CA PRO A 629 -15.02 -27.62 -21.12
C PRO A 629 -14.72 -28.23 -19.74
N GLU A 630 -14.03 -27.49 -18.87
CA GLU A 630 -13.65 -27.94 -17.53
C GLU A 630 -14.72 -27.66 -16.47
N SER A 631 -15.83 -27.01 -16.85
CA SER A 631 -16.91 -26.67 -15.94
C SER A 631 -17.70 -27.89 -15.49
N GLN A 632 -17.34 -28.43 -14.31
CA GLN A 632 -18.10 -29.53 -13.69
C GLN A 632 -19.58 -29.16 -13.46
N VAL A 633 -19.88 -27.88 -13.21
CA VAL A 633 -21.25 -27.41 -13.00
C VAL A 633 -22.03 -27.50 -14.31
N ALA A 634 -21.48 -26.97 -15.41
CA ALA A 634 -22.14 -27.04 -16.72
C ALA A 634 -22.32 -28.50 -17.20
N GLN A 635 -21.34 -29.37 -16.92
CA GLN A 635 -21.44 -30.79 -17.29
C GLN A 635 -22.59 -31.47 -16.53
N LYS A 636 -22.69 -31.23 -15.22
CA LYS A 636 -23.78 -31.77 -14.39
C LYS A 636 -25.15 -31.29 -14.87
N SER A 637 -25.28 -30.01 -15.20
CA SER A 637 -26.50 -29.43 -15.75
C SER A 637 -26.86 -30.06 -17.09
N LEU A 638 -25.90 -30.23 -18.00
CA LEU A 638 -26.11 -30.88 -19.30
C LEU A 638 -26.54 -32.35 -19.17
N ASP A 639 -25.90 -33.10 -18.27
CA ASP A 639 -26.27 -34.49 -17.98
C ASP A 639 -27.69 -34.59 -17.39
N ALA A 640 -28.05 -33.67 -16.50
CA ALA A 640 -29.38 -33.59 -15.90
C ALA A 640 -30.45 -33.29 -16.96
N ALA A 641 -30.21 -32.29 -17.82
CA ALA A 641 -31.09 -31.96 -18.94
C ALA A 641 -31.27 -33.14 -19.90
N SER A 642 -30.18 -33.83 -20.24
CA SER A 642 -30.20 -35.00 -21.12
C SER A 642 -30.96 -36.19 -20.55
N ARG A 643 -30.87 -36.41 -19.23
CA ARG A 643 -31.67 -37.43 -18.53
C ARG A 643 -33.15 -37.06 -18.49
N ALA A 644 -33.46 -35.81 -18.18
CA ALA A 644 -34.84 -35.31 -18.13
C ALA A 644 -35.53 -35.42 -19.50
N HIS A 645 -34.84 -35.01 -20.58
CA HIS A 645 -35.35 -35.12 -21.95
C HIS A 645 -35.66 -36.56 -22.37
N ARG A 646 -34.77 -37.50 -22.05
CA ARG A 646 -34.97 -38.94 -22.33
C ARG A 646 -36.13 -39.52 -21.53
N GLY A 647 -36.26 -39.15 -20.26
CA GLY A 647 -37.37 -39.60 -19.40
C GLY A 647 -38.73 -39.15 -19.93
N ASP A 648 -38.86 -37.89 -20.35
CA ASP A 648 -40.10 -37.34 -20.90
C ASP A 648 -40.47 -37.99 -22.25
N SER A 649 -39.46 -38.24 -23.10
CA SER A 649 -39.63 -38.92 -24.39
C SER A 649 -40.10 -40.38 -24.25
N LEU A 650 -39.69 -41.09 -23.19
CA LEU A 650 -40.12 -42.46 -22.91
C LEU A 650 -41.51 -42.53 -22.23
N GLY A 651 -41.93 -41.46 -21.54
CA GLY A 651 -43.27 -41.33 -20.97
C GLY A 651 -44.38 -41.07 -22.00
N GLY A 652 -44.02 -40.54 -23.18
CA GLY A 652 -44.93 -40.22 -24.29
C GLY A 652 -45.25 -41.37 -25.24
N THR A 653 -45.27 -42.63 -24.77
CA THR A 653 -45.59 -43.77 -25.65
C THR A 653 -47.09 -43.80 -25.96
N ILE A 654 -47.47 -43.47 -27.20
CA ILE A 654 -48.83 -43.70 -27.73
C ILE A 654 -49.06 -45.22 -27.80
N THR A 655 -49.94 -45.75 -26.95
CA THR A 655 -50.42 -47.13 -27.03
C THR A 655 -51.32 -47.27 -28.26
N PHE A 656 -50.80 -47.81 -29.36
CA PHE A 656 -51.66 -48.26 -30.46
C PHE A 656 -52.38 -49.54 -30.04
N SER A 657 -53.66 -49.44 -29.69
CA SER A 657 -54.52 -50.60 -29.49
C SER A 657 -54.96 -51.15 -30.86
N VAL A 658 -54.31 -52.21 -31.33
CA VAL A 658 -54.78 -52.98 -32.49
C VAL A 658 -55.95 -53.85 -32.05
N THR A 659 -57.18 -53.43 -32.32
CA THR A 659 -58.38 -54.26 -32.10
C THR A 659 -58.47 -55.31 -33.22
N LYS A 660 -58.04 -56.54 -32.92
CA LYS A 660 -58.13 -57.68 -33.83
C LYS A 660 -59.52 -58.34 -33.70
N THR A 661 -60.54 -57.81 -34.36
CA THR A 661 -61.79 -58.56 -34.59
C THR A 661 -61.58 -59.51 -35.77
N LEU A 662 -61.38 -60.79 -35.46
CA LEU A 662 -61.38 -61.89 -36.43
C LEU A 662 -62.84 -62.31 -36.72
N PRO A 663 -63.32 -62.27 -37.98
CA PRO A 663 -64.58 -62.88 -38.34
C PRO A 663 -64.42 -64.41 -38.46
N THR A 664 -65.34 -65.15 -37.85
CA THR A 664 -65.47 -66.60 -37.96
C THR A 664 -65.95 -67.00 -39.36
N LEU A 665 -65.29 -67.99 -39.97
CA LEU A 665 -65.76 -68.65 -41.20
C LEU A 665 -66.16 -70.10 -40.91
N PRO A 666 -67.19 -70.64 -41.59
CA PRO A 666 -67.86 -71.88 -41.22
C PRO A 666 -67.13 -73.15 -41.70
N ARG A 667 -67.36 -74.24 -40.96
CA ARG A 667 -66.91 -75.61 -41.23
C ARG A 667 -67.35 -76.12 -42.62
N ARG A 668 -66.43 -76.79 -43.34
CA ARG A 668 -66.76 -77.73 -44.44
C ARG A 668 -66.34 -79.15 -44.07
N SER A 669 -67.20 -80.09 -44.43
CA SER A 669 -67.17 -81.54 -44.24
C SER A 669 -66.43 -82.31 -45.37
N GLY A 670 -65.89 -83.49 -45.03
CA GLY A 670 -65.35 -84.53 -45.93
C GLY A 670 -63.82 -84.67 -45.79
N GLN A 671 -63.22 -85.84 -45.54
CA GLN A 671 -63.61 -87.25 -45.70
C GLN A 671 -63.45 -88.06 -44.40
#